data_AF-A0A6C2U2G1-F1
#
_entry.id   AF-A0A6C2U2G1-F1
#
_cell.length_a   1.000
_cell.length_b   1.000
_cell.length_c   1.000
_cell.angle_alpha   90.00
_cell.angle_beta   90.00
_cell.angle_gamma   90.00
#
_symmetry.space_group_name_H-M   'P 1'
#
loop_
_entity.id
_entity.type
_entity.pdbx_description
1 polymer ?
#
loop_
_entity_poly.entity_id
_entity_poly.type
_entity_poly.pdbx_seq_one_letter_code
_entity_poly.pdbx_strand_id
1 'polypeptide(L)'
;MKAKLIMAVLLSGLCLGARAAFVTYTPNFDVSSDANTSATTAYAVDGTLLDTGIVDDGVSTVDAETFYFEDSTTGIKFSYTLTITAIDGFLNPQPVAAGFGVGNAGKGETAAVTGWLDTDTSDSEEEYLTFAITGLSVDFSGYIADSIPGVTTPSLNSTAVGISGFGLSSYTVDKTDITLTDGTNPTYVGQPGATFSIDGLGSLSDETGEMTISVGNMGVETGDDRIRLSHVTTRVELDVISSSTAPQIVLSDDSLSLELVAPDTSINGTLAASYIAGSGSSADIEIVSLVASNGFSASVVSSTLGTSNPDEDITVTFDNAVAGLANGETTNSALVVTWTETGSGTTNTSEAALDVTYINEPLELLMPETLSLSVVAPATVKTGSVDVAFSGTAVTSVDVDISVESIYPSAFSVVPPTSFVMTEPSPSNRTVEIVFDNSSAGLVNGESATGLVHMVYNETGSSELATNSVEVTVLYIDDPVAASIFYQKQVIGIGLDWNGAYWTNLAYTVPQMPTAGNTYINAMGGETRANTTTTFLGDSLELRAEGSSLALKLTPVEVNLILNAGTGISNNGGGGDVNGSISSATNNGSGAITFSSGGDGRDINITAPMAIGSNITSMVVDMGNHESDSDENVTINTTSNTFAGVWQVASGHLIGNLEGSLGTASFIVGANGLLNLNYDYDGAGQSLEIAAGGTLLLDQDLTFEQASIGPYPLDAGTYTASELLADPNYSSAIDAASNPGSTLTVLSDPLEYKIAIFNFDATNGVSSDVFAYSDVSDWDLTNAGTGASYTNANAAFNKTANVTANNVANTIDPVSGNYHSFNVAVEGLAAGATLNLNNLGLDYICLSPLGFRLAIYSSVTGQGTNTFMSGDTPLYDSGTINSAGTYDVNVALTNVAFQALENGESIEFRFVIADSSNSGSRIHGIDNINLTGWVDAGLGPHVGEVAFAISGSGAVVGWDTYSGVTYAVQYDDNLTTPPGWTNIDSVVGIDGMMSSTNEMVDPAGFYRVVIP
;
A
#
# COMPACT_ATOMS: atom_id res chain seq x y z
N MET A 1 12.28 8.34 11.45
CA MET A 1 11.03 8.77 10.81
C MET A 1 9.98 7.67 11.00
N LYS A 2 8.86 7.97 11.64
CA LYS A 2 7.66 7.12 11.60
C LYS A 2 6.51 8.04 11.19
N ALA A 3 6.15 8.06 9.92
CA ALA A 3 4.91 8.68 9.47
C ALA A 3 3.81 7.62 9.60
N LYS A 4 2.75 7.91 10.34
CA LYS A 4 1.51 7.12 10.35
C LYS A 4 0.54 7.79 9.38
N LEU A 5 0.17 7.08 8.31
CA LEU A 5 -0.97 7.44 7.47
C LEU A 5 -2.12 6.50 7.82
N ILE A 6 -3.29 7.04 8.15
CA ILE A 6 -4.54 6.27 8.24
C ILE A 6 -5.18 6.35 6.86
N MET A 7 -5.30 5.20 6.19
CA MET A 7 -5.95 5.10 4.89
C MET A 7 -7.00 3.99 4.97
N ALA A 8 -8.20 4.35 5.42
CA ALA A 8 -9.40 3.54 5.24
C ALA A 8 -10.17 4.15 4.07
N VAL A 9 -10.51 3.31 3.07
CA VAL A 9 -11.53 3.46 2.00
C VAL A 9 -11.08 2.91 0.63
N LEU A 10 -9.81 2.60 0.37
CA LEU A 10 -9.38 2.15 -0.97
C LEU A 10 -9.25 0.62 -1.19
N LEU A 11 -9.53 -0.24 -0.20
CA LEU A 11 -9.31 -1.69 -0.33
C LEU A 11 -10.54 -2.57 -0.55
N SER A 12 -11.76 -2.04 -0.62
CA SER A 12 -12.95 -2.89 -0.77
C SER A 12 -13.31 -3.25 -2.22
N GLY A 13 -12.64 -2.66 -3.22
CA GLY A 13 -13.06 -2.79 -4.63
C GLY A 13 -12.29 -3.79 -5.50
N LEU A 14 -11.00 -4.07 -5.25
CA LEU A 14 -10.13 -4.62 -6.31
C LEU A 14 -9.32 -5.89 -6.00
N CYS A 15 -9.44 -6.52 -4.82
CA CYS A 15 -8.65 -7.72 -4.50
C CYS A 15 -9.48 -8.86 -3.90
N LEU A 16 -10.32 -9.50 -4.71
CA LEU A 16 -10.83 -10.84 -4.38
C LEU A 16 -9.77 -11.89 -4.78
N GLY A 17 -8.72 -12.05 -3.97
CA GLY A 17 -7.82 -13.21 -4.12
C GLY A 17 -6.37 -13.07 -3.64
N ALA A 18 -5.86 -11.87 -3.33
CA ALA A 18 -4.47 -11.72 -2.88
C ALA A 18 -4.35 -11.80 -1.36
N ARG A 19 -3.52 -12.71 -0.83
CA ARG A 19 -3.28 -12.87 0.63
C ARG A 19 -2.37 -11.81 1.23
N ALA A 20 -1.66 -11.02 0.42
CA ALA A 20 -0.93 -9.82 0.83
C ALA A 20 -0.65 -8.92 -0.39
N ALA A 21 -0.74 -7.60 -0.19
CA ALA A 21 -0.27 -6.59 -1.15
C ALA A 21 0.81 -5.74 -0.46
N PHE A 22 1.94 -5.53 -1.14
CA PHE A 22 3.00 -4.64 -0.67
C PHE A 22 2.88 -3.31 -1.40
N VAL A 23 2.83 -2.22 -0.64
CA VAL A 23 2.93 -0.85 -1.17
C VAL A 23 4.34 -0.38 -0.87
N THR A 24 5.13 -0.15 -1.92
CA THR A 24 6.48 0.40 -1.77
C THR A 24 6.42 1.91 -1.93
N TYR A 25 7.06 2.64 -1.03
CA TYR A 25 7.10 4.11 -1.01
C TYR A 25 8.49 4.61 -1.38
N THR A 26 8.58 5.43 -2.43
CA THR A 26 9.83 6.07 -2.84
C THR A 26 9.59 7.57 -3.07
N PRO A 27 10.00 8.46 -2.15
CA PRO A 27 9.95 9.89 -2.39
C PRO A 27 11.14 10.29 -3.28
N ASN A 28 10.87 11.03 -4.35
CA ASN A 28 11.91 11.63 -5.19
C ASN A 28 11.92 13.15 -4.99
N PHE A 29 13.11 13.70 -4.69
CA PHE A 29 13.30 15.13 -4.45
C PHE A 29 13.98 15.74 -5.66
N ASP A 30 13.23 16.51 -6.44
CA ASP A 30 13.72 17.23 -7.60
C ASP A 30 13.75 18.73 -7.31
N VAL A 31 14.92 19.35 -7.43
CA VAL A 31 15.12 20.79 -7.23
C VAL A 31 15.60 21.40 -8.55
N SER A 32 14.89 21.16 -9.64
CA SER A 32 15.07 21.91 -10.86
C SER A 32 14.24 23.20 -10.81
N SER A 33 14.90 24.36 -10.74
CA SER A 33 14.26 25.64 -11.01
C SER A 33 14.29 25.87 -12.52
N ASP A 34 13.17 25.66 -13.24
CA ASP A 34 12.84 26.39 -14.48
C ASP A 34 11.38 26.16 -14.93
N ALA A 35 10.91 27.13 -15.73
CA ALA A 35 9.52 27.58 -15.83
C ALA A 35 8.59 26.80 -16.78
N ASN A 36 7.31 26.74 -16.36
CA ASN A 36 6.08 26.81 -17.16
C ASN A 36 5.91 25.82 -18.35
N THR A 37 5.29 24.66 -18.08
CA THR A 37 4.53 23.90 -19.08
C THR A 37 3.29 23.27 -18.44
N SER A 38 2.11 23.68 -18.90
CA SER A 38 0.82 23.07 -18.59
C SER A 38 0.59 21.86 -19.51
N ALA A 39 0.65 20.64 -18.96
CA ALA A 39 0.27 19.43 -19.70
C ALA A 39 -1.25 19.22 -19.59
N THR A 40 -1.94 19.32 -20.72
CA THR A 40 -3.35 18.91 -20.88
C THR A 40 -3.35 17.59 -21.65
N THR A 41 -3.73 16.48 -21.01
CA THR A 41 -3.80 15.17 -21.68
C THR A 41 -5.20 14.97 -22.23
N ALA A 42 -5.36 14.99 -23.55
CA ALA A 42 -6.59 14.65 -24.25
C ALA A 42 -6.55 13.17 -24.70
N TYR A 43 -7.63 12.42 -24.42
CA TYR A 43 -7.84 11.07 -24.97
C TYR A 43 -8.58 11.15 -26.31
N ALA A 44 -8.07 10.44 -27.32
CA ALA A 44 -8.78 10.22 -28.58
C ALA A 44 -9.65 8.96 -28.46
N VAL A 45 -10.96 9.12 -28.67
CA VAL A 45 -11.93 8.05 -28.88
C VAL A 45 -11.91 7.70 -30.36
N ASP A 46 -11.33 6.56 -30.74
CA ASP A 46 -11.88 5.81 -31.86
C ASP A 46 -11.56 4.32 -31.75
N GLY A 47 -12.61 3.51 -31.63
CA GLY A 47 -12.52 2.07 -31.45
C GLY A 47 -12.34 1.37 -32.79
N THR A 48 -11.20 0.71 -33.00
CA THR A 48 -11.13 -0.46 -33.87
C THR A 48 -10.04 -1.45 -33.41
N LEU A 49 -10.47 -2.69 -33.19
CA LEU A 49 -9.65 -3.86 -32.88
C LEU A 49 -8.70 -4.19 -34.04
N LEU A 50 -7.40 -4.28 -33.74
CA LEU A 50 -6.46 -5.09 -34.51
C LEU A 50 -5.74 -6.06 -33.57
N ASP A 51 -6.15 -7.33 -33.72
CA ASP A 51 -5.51 -8.53 -33.24
C ASP A 51 -4.16 -8.73 -33.96
N THR A 52 -3.05 -8.61 -33.24
CA THR A 52 -1.81 -9.34 -33.52
C THR A 52 -1.06 -9.58 -32.23
N GLY A 53 -0.94 -10.86 -31.86
CA GLY A 53 -0.37 -11.31 -30.60
C GLY A 53 1.09 -10.96 -30.36
N ILE A 54 1.39 -10.80 -29.06
CA ILE A 54 2.72 -10.92 -28.50
C ILE A 54 2.67 -12.06 -27.47
N VAL A 55 3.56 -13.02 -27.68
CA VAL A 55 3.97 -14.04 -26.71
C VAL A 55 5.06 -13.39 -25.88
N ASP A 56 4.87 -13.20 -24.57
CA ASP A 56 5.95 -13.42 -23.59
C ASP A 56 5.50 -13.41 -22.12
N ASP A 57 6.33 -14.08 -21.32
CA ASP A 57 6.25 -14.49 -19.93
C ASP A 57 5.94 -13.40 -18.88
N GLY A 58 4.98 -13.74 -18.02
CA GLY A 58 5.08 -13.62 -16.56
C GLY A 58 5.78 -12.41 -15.93
N VAL A 59 5.15 -11.24 -15.94
CA VAL A 59 5.26 -10.22 -14.87
C VAL A 59 3.92 -9.47 -14.79
N SER A 60 3.20 -9.53 -13.66
CA SER A 60 2.05 -8.66 -13.40
C SER A 60 2.48 -7.47 -12.54
N THR A 61 3.11 -6.48 -13.14
CA THR A 61 3.22 -5.13 -12.58
C THR A 61 2.18 -4.26 -13.27
N VAL A 62 1.24 -3.72 -12.51
CA VAL A 62 0.36 -2.64 -13.01
C VAL A 62 1.15 -1.34 -12.94
N ASP A 63 1.01 -0.50 -13.96
CA ASP A 63 1.76 0.73 -14.16
C ASP A 63 1.81 1.63 -12.92
N ALA A 64 2.99 2.19 -12.65
CA ALA A 64 3.21 3.08 -11.52
C ALA A 64 2.76 4.50 -11.86
N GLU A 65 1.74 5.01 -11.14
CA GLU A 65 1.31 6.39 -11.29
C GLU A 65 2.20 7.32 -10.45
N THR A 66 2.70 8.39 -11.08
CA THR A 66 3.49 9.43 -10.41
C THR A 66 2.66 10.71 -10.31
N PHE A 67 2.51 11.22 -9.09
CA PHE A 67 1.76 12.44 -8.80
C PHE A 67 2.72 13.58 -8.51
N TYR A 68 2.37 14.81 -8.92
CA TYR A 68 3.21 16.00 -8.74
C TYR A 68 2.49 17.07 -7.91
N PHE A 69 3.23 17.71 -6.99
CA PHE A 69 2.81 18.89 -6.24
C PHE A 69 3.84 19.98 -6.45
N GLU A 70 3.43 21.16 -6.91
CA GLU A 70 4.31 22.31 -7.11
C GLU A 70 3.96 23.41 -6.11
N ASP A 71 4.94 23.86 -5.31
CA ASP A 71 4.78 25.09 -4.54
C ASP A 71 4.95 26.29 -5.47
N SER A 72 3.84 26.97 -5.76
CA SER A 72 3.78 28.14 -6.63
C SER A 72 4.71 29.29 -6.22
N THR A 73 5.21 29.29 -4.97
CA THR A 73 6.05 30.36 -4.41
C THR A 73 7.54 30.07 -4.56
N THR A 74 7.94 28.80 -4.52
CA THR A 74 9.35 28.37 -4.53
C THR A 74 9.75 27.62 -5.80
N GLY A 75 8.78 27.17 -6.61
CA GLY A 75 9.01 26.35 -7.81
C GLY A 75 9.45 24.92 -7.49
N ILE A 76 9.40 24.50 -6.22
CA ILE A 76 9.81 23.16 -5.80
C ILE A 76 8.70 22.18 -6.15
N LYS A 77 9.05 21.14 -6.91
CA LYS A 77 8.16 20.04 -7.30
C LYS A 77 8.43 18.81 -6.44
N PHE A 78 7.39 18.30 -5.81
CA PHE A 78 7.41 17.02 -5.13
C PHE A 78 6.77 15.99 -6.03
N SER A 79 7.44 14.87 -6.27
CA SER A 79 6.85 13.72 -6.95
C SER A 79 6.81 12.50 -6.03
N TYR A 80 5.75 11.71 -6.14
CA TYR A 80 5.71 10.38 -5.55
C TYR A 80 5.14 9.37 -6.51
N THR A 81 5.74 8.19 -6.52
CA THR A 81 5.36 7.06 -7.36
C THR A 81 4.73 5.97 -6.49
N LEU A 82 3.52 5.54 -6.83
CA LEU A 82 2.84 4.44 -6.16
C LEU A 82 3.00 3.16 -6.98
N THR A 83 3.65 2.15 -6.43
CA THR A 83 3.77 0.82 -7.06
C THR A 83 3.04 -0.22 -6.23
N ILE A 84 2.09 -0.92 -6.86
CA ILE A 84 1.35 -2.01 -6.25
C ILE A 84 1.87 -3.32 -6.84
N THR A 85 2.48 -4.16 -6.00
CA THR A 85 2.98 -5.48 -6.43
C THR A 85 2.13 -6.58 -5.81
N ALA A 86 1.46 -7.37 -6.66
CA ALA A 86 0.83 -8.61 -6.25
C ALA A 86 1.87 -9.75 -6.35
N ILE A 87 2.05 -10.51 -5.27
CA ILE A 87 2.94 -11.68 -5.27
C ILE A 87 2.08 -12.93 -5.43
N ASP A 88 2.22 -13.61 -6.56
CA ASP A 88 1.64 -14.93 -6.78
C ASP A 88 2.62 -16.01 -6.32
N GLY A 89 2.27 -16.69 -5.23
CA GLY A 89 3.06 -17.79 -4.67
C GLY A 89 2.45 -19.15 -5.01
N PHE A 90 2.78 -19.71 -6.17
CA PHE A 90 2.63 -21.16 -6.41
C PHE A 90 3.80 -21.73 -7.21
N LEU A 91 4.52 -22.67 -6.60
CA LEU A 91 5.49 -23.55 -7.25
C LEU A 91 4.77 -24.80 -7.80
N ASN A 92 4.79 -24.95 -9.14
CA ASN A 92 4.99 -26.19 -9.94
C ASN A 92 4.10 -26.19 -11.21
N PRO A 93 4.67 -26.19 -12.43
CA PRO A 93 3.91 -26.07 -13.67
C PRO A 93 3.39 -27.43 -14.15
N GLN A 94 2.09 -27.57 -14.38
CA GLN A 94 1.54 -28.59 -15.29
C GLN A 94 0.50 -27.94 -16.21
N PRO A 95 0.57 -28.14 -17.54
CA PRO A 95 -0.28 -27.44 -18.48
C PRO A 95 -1.65 -28.12 -18.56
N VAL A 96 -2.71 -27.43 -18.10
CA VAL A 96 -4.09 -27.83 -18.39
C VAL A 96 -4.62 -26.94 -19.50
N ALA A 97 -4.66 -27.51 -20.71
CA ALA A 97 -5.31 -26.90 -21.86
C ALA A 97 -6.84 -26.92 -21.68
N ALA A 98 -7.43 -25.77 -21.37
CA ALA A 98 -8.87 -25.55 -21.44
C ALA A 98 -9.20 -24.76 -22.71
N GLY A 99 -9.60 -25.48 -23.76
CA GLY A 99 -10.16 -24.88 -24.97
C GLY A 99 -11.58 -24.38 -24.71
N PHE A 100 -11.83 -23.09 -24.91
CA PHE A 100 -13.17 -22.52 -24.91
C PHE A 100 -13.87 -22.87 -26.24
N GLY A 101 -14.73 -23.87 -26.18
CA GLY A 101 -15.70 -24.19 -27.23
C GLY A 101 -16.94 -23.31 -27.09
N VAL A 102 -17.19 -22.48 -28.10
CA VAL A 102 -18.39 -21.65 -28.22
C VAL A 102 -19.61 -22.54 -28.52
N GLY A 103 -20.55 -22.62 -27.58
CA GLY A 103 -21.77 -23.43 -27.69
C GLY A 103 -23.02 -22.58 -27.53
N ASN A 104 -23.79 -22.44 -28.60
CA ASN A 104 -24.90 -21.53 -28.78
C ASN A 104 -26.26 -22.15 -28.35
N ALA A 105 -27.12 -21.30 -27.78
CA ALA A 105 -28.60 -21.36 -27.71
C ALA A 105 -29.34 -22.45 -26.88
N GLY A 106 -30.21 -21.97 -25.97
CA GLY A 106 -31.34 -22.74 -25.42
C GLY A 106 -32.16 -21.97 -24.36
N LYS A 107 -33.33 -21.46 -24.78
CA LYS A 107 -34.31 -20.66 -24.00
C LYS A 107 -34.92 -21.41 -22.78
N GLY A 108 -35.23 -20.68 -21.71
CA GLY A 108 -36.14 -21.13 -20.65
C GLY A 108 -36.29 -20.19 -19.43
N GLU A 109 -37.16 -19.19 -19.55
CA GLU A 109 -38.04 -18.53 -18.54
C GLU A 109 -37.55 -18.21 -17.10
N THR A 110 -37.28 -16.92 -16.89
CA THR A 110 -37.82 -15.95 -15.89
C THR A 110 -38.24 -16.38 -14.47
N ALA A 111 -37.57 -15.81 -13.46
CA ALA A 111 -38.20 -15.27 -12.24
C ALA A 111 -37.38 -14.06 -11.71
N ALA A 112 -38.10 -13.01 -11.29
CA ALA A 112 -37.63 -11.63 -11.17
C ALA A 112 -37.17 -11.23 -9.76
N VAL A 113 -36.28 -10.22 -9.67
CA VAL A 113 -36.31 -9.19 -8.62
C VAL A 113 -36.08 -7.82 -9.28
N THR A 114 -37.05 -6.94 -9.06
CA THR A 114 -37.19 -5.57 -9.56
C THR A 114 -36.41 -4.57 -8.72
N GLY A 115 -35.57 -3.76 -9.39
CA GLY A 115 -35.22 -2.39 -9.03
C GLY A 115 -35.07 -1.63 -10.35
N TRP A 116 -35.92 -0.62 -10.58
CA TRP A 116 -36.00 0.10 -11.84
C TRP A 116 -34.75 0.98 -12.05
N LEU A 117 -33.93 0.62 -13.03
CA LEU A 117 -33.13 1.57 -13.80
C LEU A 117 -33.89 1.80 -15.11
N ASP A 118 -34.28 3.04 -15.35
CA ASP A 118 -34.87 3.46 -16.61
C ASP A 118 -33.86 3.18 -17.73
N THR A 119 -34.26 2.39 -18.71
CA THR A 119 -33.43 2.03 -19.87
C THR A 119 -34.10 2.60 -21.10
N ASP A 120 -34.09 3.93 -21.21
CA ASP A 120 -34.33 4.57 -22.50
C ASP A 120 -33.01 4.54 -23.29
N THR A 121 -32.93 3.62 -24.24
CA THR A 121 -31.73 3.33 -25.03
C THR A 121 -31.61 4.25 -26.24
N SER A 122 -31.62 5.58 -26.08
CA SER A 122 -31.43 6.48 -27.22
C SER A 122 -30.48 7.65 -27.08
N ASP A 123 -29.82 7.88 -25.95
CA ASP A 123 -28.78 8.93 -25.89
C ASP A 123 -27.46 8.40 -25.31
N SER A 124 -26.37 8.68 -26.02
CA SER A 124 -25.00 8.31 -25.69
C SER A 124 -24.43 9.26 -24.65
N GLU A 125 -24.81 9.10 -23.39
CA GLU A 125 -24.15 9.80 -22.28
C GLU A 125 -23.11 8.88 -21.64
N GLU A 126 -21.84 9.28 -21.75
CA GLU A 126 -20.74 8.73 -20.95
C GLU A 126 -20.98 9.09 -19.47
N GLU A 127 -21.19 8.09 -18.62
CA GLU A 127 -21.21 8.29 -17.17
C GLU A 127 -19.77 8.49 -16.66
N TYR A 128 -19.43 9.71 -16.24
CA TYR A 128 -18.18 10.01 -15.53
C TYR A 128 -18.38 9.85 -14.02
N LEU A 129 -17.65 8.91 -13.42
CA LEU A 129 -17.54 8.75 -11.97
C LEU A 129 -16.53 9.76 -11.43
N THR A 130 -17.01 10.84 -10.78
CA THR A 130 -16.14 11.85 -10.16
C THR A 130 -15.92 11.53 -8.68
N PHE A 131 -14.67 11.37 -8.24
CA PHE A 131 -14.32 11.26 -6.83
C PHE A 131 -13.75 12.60 -6.33
N ALA A 132 -14.32 13.15 -5.26
CA ALA A 132 -13.75 14.29 -4.56
C ALA A 132 -12.89 13.80 -3.38
N ILE A 133 -11.58 14.02 -3.43
CA ILE A 133 -10.69 13.80 -2.28
C ILE A 133 -10.66 15.10 -1.48
N THR A 134 -11.33 15.12 -0.32
CA THR A 134 -11.23 16.22 0.64
C THR A 134 -10.44 15.76 1.87
N GLY A 135 -9.43 16.53 2.28
CA GLY A 135 -8.74 16.32 3.56
C GLY A 135 -7.32 15.74 3.50
N LEU A 136 -6.55 15.94 2.42
CA LEU A 136 -5.13 15.60 2.42
C LEU A 136 -4.36 16.58 3.33
N SER A 137 -3.81 16.09 4.45
CA SER A 137 -2.90 16.86 5.31
C SER A 137 -1.52 16.20 5.26
N VAL A 138 -0.52 16.96 4.81
CA VAL A 138 0.89 16.53 4.80
C VAL A 138 1.62 17.34 5.87
N ASP A 139 2.12 16.65 6.90
CA ASP A 139 2.87 17.27 8.00
C ASP A 139 4.38 17.32 7.69
N PHE A 140 4.95 18.53 7.68
CA PHE A 140 6.38 18.79 7.47
C PHE A 140 7.15 19.10 8.76
N SER A 141 6.54 18.88 9.94
CA SER A 141 7.09 19.25 11.25
C SER A 141 8.46 18.63 11.60
N GLY A 142 8.91 17.62 10.86
CA GLY A 142 10.21 16.96 11.04
C GLY A 142 11.42 17.59 10.35
N TYR A 143 11.26 18.66 9.55
CA TYR A 143 12.31 19.12 8.63
C TYR A 143 13.12 20.37 9.06
N ILE A 144 13.15 20.73 10.35
CA ILE A 144 13.99 21.86 10.80
C ILE A 144 14.85 21.49 12.01
N ALA A 145 16.03 20.94 11.73
CA ALA A 145 17.24 21.12 12.54
C ALA A 145 18.48 20.63 11.77
N ASP A 146 18.96 21.41 10.80
CA ASP A 146 20.34 21.94 10.82
C ASP A 146 20.64 22.82 9.59
N SER A 147 21.39 23.87 9.87
CA SER A 147 21.64 25.10 9.11
C SER A 147 22.01 24.99 7.62
N ILE A 148 21.26 25.70 6.76
CA ILE A 148 21.79 26.32 5.53
C ILE A 148 22.01 27.82 5.80
N PRO A 149 23.25 28.31 5.88
CA PRO A 149 23.53 29.74 6.02
C PRO A 149 23.14 30.51 4.75
N GLY A 150 22.10 31.34 4.82
CA GLY A 150 21.73 32.26 3.74
C GLY A 150 20.23 32.38 3.42
N VAL A 151 19.38 31.53 3.99
CA VAL A 151 17.93 31.60 3.77
C VAL A 151 17.26 32.33 4.92
N THR A 152 16.92 33.61 4.74
CA THR A 152 16.04 34.33 5.67
C THR A 152 14.59 34.06 5.32
N THR A 153 13.91 33.33 6.22
CA THR A 153 12.45 33.15 6.39
C THR A 153 11.54 33.67 5.26
N PRO A 154 10.93 32.79 4.44
CA PRO A 154 9.77 33.18 3.64
C PRO A 154 8.54 33.29 4.55
N SER A 155 7.85 34.43 4.52
CA SER A 155 6.51 34.56 5.11
C SER A 155 5.49 33.97 4.14
N LEU A 156 4.77 32.93 4.56
CA LEU A 156 3.61 32.43 3.83
C LEU A 156 2.52 33.51 3.81
N ASN A 157 2.27 34.10 2.64
CA ASN A 157 1.11 34.93 2.39
C ASN A 157 0.00 34.03 1.82
N SER A 158 -1.01 33.74 2.63
CA SER A 158 -2.10 32.80 2.36
C SER A 158 -3.17 33.33 1.37
N THR A 159 -2.79 34.04 0.31
CA THR A 159 -3.75 34.69 -0.61
C THR A 159 -3.73 34.23 -2.07
N ALA A 160 -3.06 33.13 -2.42
CA ALA A 160 -3.11 32.63 -3.79
C ALA A 160 -3.15 31.10 -3.88
N VAL A 161 -4.34 30.53 -3.74
CA VAL A 161 -4.70 29.25 -4.37
C VAL A 161 -5.88 29.55 -5.29
N GLY A 162 -5.58 29.86 -6.55
CA GLY A 162 -6.58 30.01 -7.61
C GLY A 162 -6.70 28.69 -8.36
N ILE A 163 -7.82 27.99 -8.19
CA ILE A 163 -8.17 26.84 -9.03
C ILE A 163 -8.85 27.42 -10.28
N SER A 164 -8.16 27.42 -11.42
CA SER A 164 -8.75 27.74 -12.72
C SER A 164 -8.81 26.49 -13.59
N GLY A 165 -10.01 26.09 -14.00
CA GLY A 165 -10.20 24.97 -14.94
C GLY A 165 -11.40 24.08 -14.65
N PHE A 166 -12.61 24.64 -14.56
CA PHE A 166 -13.85 23.89 -14.72
C PHE A 166 -14.73 24.59 -15.75
N GLY A 167 -14.72 24.09 -16.98
CA GLY A 167 -15.69 24.42 -18.02
C GLY A 167 -16.88 23.48 -17.91
N LEU A 168 -18.00 23.97 -17.37
CA LEU A 168 -19.28 23.26 -17.43
C LEU A 168 -19.98 23.65 -18.74
N SER A 169 -19.99 22.75 -19.72
CA SER A 169 -20.91 22.84 -20.86
C SER A 169 -22.30 22.36 -20.42
N SER A 170 -23.28 23.25 -20.60
CA SER A 170 -24.74 23.06 -20.49
C SER A 170 -25.33 22.66 -19.13
N TYR A 171 -25.92 23.65 -18.45
CA TYR A 171 -27.06 23.42 -17.55
C TYR A 171 -28.22 24.32 -17.97
N THR A 172 -29.37 23.70 -18.26
CA THR A 172 -30.63 24.40 -18.47
C THR A 172 -31.21 24.75 -17.11
N VAL A 173 -31.48 26.03 -16.90
CA VAL A 173 -32.04 26.61 -15.67
C VAL A 173 -33.40 25.99 -15.35
N ASP A 174 -33.58 25.55 -14.10
CA ASP A 174 -34.87 25.70 -13.44
C ASP A 174 -34.74 26.60 -12.21
N LYS A 175 -35.73 27.47 -12.08
CA LYS A 175 -35.80 28.62 -11.20
C LYS A 175 -35.83 28.19 -9.73
N THR A 176 -34.99 28.78 -8.89
CA THR A 176 -35.42 29.56 -7.69
C THR A 176 -34.22 30.19 -6.97
N ASP A 177 -34.30 31.52 -6.80
CA ASP A 177 -33.71 32.38 -5.76
C ASP A 177 -32.22 32.22 -5.36
N ILE A 178 -31.36 33.00 -6.03
CA ILE A 178 -30.07 33.44 -5.46
C ILE A 178 -30.19 34.92 -5.07
N THR A 179 -30.06 35.18 -3.77
CA THR A 179 -29.94 36.54 -3.21
C THR A 179 -28.46 36.92 -3.15
N LEU A 180 -28.09 38.01 -3.81
CA LEU A 180 -26.77 38.64 -3.67
C LEU A 180 -26.80 39.57 -2.44
N THR A 181 -25.99 39.26 -1.42
CA THR A 181 -25.66 40.22 -0.35
C THR A 181 -24.34 40.89 -0.69
N ASP A 182 -24.43 42.15 -1.11
CA ASP A 182 -23.32 43.11 -1.15
C ASP A 182 -22.95 43.52 0.28
N GLY A 183 -21.66 43.41 0.59
CA GLY A 183 -21.08 43.90 1.83
C GLY A 183 -20.56 45.33 1.66
N THR A 184 -21.29 46.32 2.18
CA THR A 184 -20.67 47.55 2.70
C THR A 184 -21.41 48.10 3.94
N ASN A 185 -20.64 48.24 5.03
CA ASN A 185 -20.81 49.08 6.23
C ASN A 185 -22.12 49.06 7.07
N PRO A 186 -22.00 48.99 8.42
CA PRO A 186 -23.15 49.01 9.31
C PRO A 186 -23.62 50.44 9.55
N THR A 187 -24.85 50.75 9.16
CA THR A 187 -25.66 51.72 9.92
C THR A 187 -27.13 51.37 9.76
N TYR A 188 -27.62 50.52 10.67
CA TYR A 188 -29.06 50.30 10.83
C TYR A 188 -29.52 50.90 12.16
N VAL A 189 -30.35 51.93 12.06
CA VAL A 189 -31.35 52.30 13.07
C VAL A 189 -32.71 52.06 12.42
N GLY A 190 -33.44 51.06 12.92
CA GLY A 190 -34.91 50.99 12.86
C GLY A 190 -35.55 50.50 11.55
N GLN A 191 -35.93 49.22 11.52
CA GLN A 191 -37.14 48.77 10.83
C GLN A 191 -38.35 48.99 11.77
N PRO A 192 -39.56 49.30 11.27
CA PRO A 192 -40.41 48.19 10.83
C PRO A 192 -41.30 48.46 9.62
N GLY A 193 -41.31 47.50 8.69
CA GLY A 193 -42.56 47.05 8.07
C GLY A 193 -42.63 47.18 6.56
N ALA A 194 -42.11 46.18 5.84
CA ALA A 194 -42.64 45.78 4.54
C ALA A 194 -42.36 44.30 4.26
N THR A 195 -43.42 43.50 4.32
CA THR A 195 -43.61 42.31 3.48
C THR A 195 -43.60 42.73 2.00
N PHE A 196 -42.88 42.01 1.14
CA PHE A 196 -43.06 42.10 -0.31
C PHE A 196 -43.41 40.72 -0.88
N SER A 197 -44.63 40.65 -1.41
CA SER A 197 -45.14 39.68 -2.37
C SER A 197 -45.28 40.46 -3.67
N ILE A 198 -44.87 39.88 -4.79
CA ILE A 198 -45.12 40.47 -6.12
C ILE A 198 -46.31 39.75 -6.72
N ASP A 199 -47.42 40.48 -6.82
CA ASP A 199 -48.44 40.23 -7.83
C ASP A 199 -49.07 41.58 -8.21
N GLY A 200 -49.09 41.90 -9.51
CA GLY A 200 -49.97 42.92 -10.07
C GLY A 200 -49.34 44.23 -10.57
N LEU A 201 -49.42 44.40 -11.89
CA LEU A 201 -49.29 45.62 -12.69
C LEU A 201 -49.89 46.88 -12.03
N GLY A 202 -49.10 47.97 -12.02
CA GLY A 202 -49.57 49.31 -11.73
C GLY A 202 -48.54 50.38 -12.09
N SER A 203 -48.85 51.21 -13.08
CA SER A 203 -48.09 52.38 -13.52
C SER A 203 -47.90 53.40 -12.40
N LEU A 204 -46.70 54.00 -12.29
CA LEU A 204 -46.51 55.33 -11.73
C LEU A 204 -45.33 56.05 -12.40
N SER A 205 -45.53 57.34 -12.58
CA SER A 205 -44.74 58.31 -13.31
C SER A 205 -43.71 59.02 -12.43
N ASP A 206 -42.58 59.32 -13.07
CA ASP A 206 -41.68 60.48 -12.89
C ASP A 206 -40.92 60.64 -11.56
N GLU A 207 -39.59 60.57 -11.64
CA GLU A 207 -38.71 61.67 -11.21
C GLU A 207 -37.28 61.41 -11.73
N THR A 208 -36.92 62.18 -12.76
CA THR A 208 -35.58 62.66 -13.13
C THR A 208 -34.35 61.84 -12.70
N GLY A 209 -33.87 60.99 -13.61
CA GLY A 209 -32.50 60.51 -13.66
C GLY A 209 -32.14 60.20 -15.11
N GLU A 210 -31.15 60.91 -15.66
CA GLU A 210 -30.65 60.65 -17.02
C GLU A 210 -30.19 59.20 -17.14
N MET A 211 -30.89 58.41 -17.95
CA MET A 211 -30.47 57.08 -18.35
C MET A 211 -29.81 57.18 -19.72
N THR A 212 -28.48 57.12 -19.76
CA THR A 212 -27.72 56.99 -20.99
C THR A 212 -27.78 55.53 -21.43
N ILE A 213 -28.63 55.21 -22.41
CA ILE A 213 -28.66 53.89 -23.04
C ILE A 213 -27.75 53.95 -24.27
N SER A 214 -26.57 53.34 -24.19
CA SER A 214 -25.74 53.06 -25.35
C SER A 214 -26.30 51.81 -26.04
N VAL A 215 -26.97 51.99 -27.17
CA VAL A 215 -27.43 50.87 -28.01
C VAL A 215 -26.32 50.59 -29.01
N GLY A 216 -25.50 49.59 -28.72
CA GLY A 216 -24.61 49.00 -29.72
C GLY A 216 -25.44 48.38 -30.84
N ASN A 217 -24.97 48.53 -32.08
CA ASN A 217 -25.61 48.09 -33.33
C ASN A 217 -26.47 46.82 -33.19
N MET A 218 -27.78 46.99 -33.11
CA MET A 218 -28.74 45.93 -33.40
C MET A 218 -29.28 46.15 -34.79
N GLY A 219 -28.90 45.26 -35.71
CA GLY A 219 -29.51 45.16 -37.04
C GLY A 219 -31.01 44.89 -36.89
N VAL A 220 -31.82 45.80 -37.43
CA VAL A 220 -33.27 45.67 -37.45
C VAL A 220 -33.66 44.95 -38.72
N GLU A 221 -33.94 43.66 -38.62
CA GLU A 221 -34.72 42.94 -39.65
C GLU A 221 -36.17 43.41 -39.58
N THR A 222 -36.69 43.91 -40.70
CA THR A 222 -38.06 44.44 -40.79
C THR A 222 -39.04 43.33 -41.13
N GLY A 223 -39.45 42.58 -40.12
CA GLY A 223 -40.65 41.75 -40.13
C GLY A 223 -41.70 42.38 -39.22
N ASP A 224 -42.89 42.67 -39.76
CA ASP A 224 -44.02 43.34 -39.12
C ASP A 224 -44.19 43.03 -37.62
N ASP A 225 -43.81 43.97 -36.74
CA ASP A 225 -44.56 44.21 -35.51
C ASP A 225 -44.37 45.63 -34.95
N ARG A 226 -45.49 46.18 -34.46
CA ARG A 226 -45.65 47.60 -34.12
C ARG A 226 -44.94 47.97 -32.81
N ILE A 227 -44.04 48.95 -32.88
CA ILE A 227 -43.57 49.68 -31.69
C ILE A 227 -44.70 50.61 -31.20
N ARG A 228 -45.27 50.32 -30.03
CA ARG A 228 -46.17 51.23 -29.29
C ARG A 228 -45.37 52.01 -28.26
N LEU A 229 -45.14 53.29 -28.52
CA LEU A 229 -44.68 54.26 -27.52
C LEU A 229 -45.91 54.94 -26.90
N SER A 230 -46.09 54.79 -25.58
CA SER A 230 -47.16 55.41 -24.81
C SER A 230 -46.59 56.48 -23.87
N HIS A 231 -46.88 57.74 -24.19
CA HIS A 231 -46.83 58.95 -23.35
C HIS A 231 -45.50 59.35 -22.68
N VAL A 232 -44.78 60.31 -23.29
CA VAL A 232 -44.45 61.62 -22.67
C VAL A 232 -44.34 62.68 -23.78
N THR A 233 -44.93 63.84 -23.52
CA THR A 233 -44.90 65.07 -24.33
C THR A 233 -43.58 65.82 -24.17
N THR A 234 -42.64 65.59 -25.09
CA THR A 234 -41.63 66.58 -25.52
C THR A 234 -41.22 66.23 -26.96
N ARG A 235 -41.15 67.26 -27.82
CA ARG A 235 -40.78 67.15 -29.24
C ARG A 235 -39.34 66.64 -29.36
N VAL A 236 -39.16 65.36 -29.71
CA VAL A 236 -37.88 64.83 -30.18
C VAL A 236 -37.75 65.21 -31.66
N GLU A 237 -36.97 66.23 -31.95
CA GLU A 237 -36.40 66.42 -33.29
C GLU A 237 -35.27 65.41 -33.45
N LEU A 238 -35.56 64.31 -34.14
CA LEU A 238 -34.54 63.44 -34.72
C LEU A 238 -33.97 64.18 -35.94
N ASP A 239 -32.88 64.91 -35.73
CA ASP A 239 -32.00 65.32 -36.82
C ASP A 239 -31.20 64.08 -37.24
N VAL A 240 -31.78 63.28 -38.13
CA VAL A 240 -31.01 62.26 -38.86
C VAL A 240 -30.15 63.03 -39.84
N ILE A 241 -28.95 63.42 -39.39
CA ILE A 241 -27.87 63.80 -40.27
C ILE A 241 -27.49 62.52 -41.01
N SER A 242 -28.15 62.24 -42.14
CA SER A 242 -27.61 61.32 -43.13
C SER A 242 -26.39 62.02 -43.74
N SER A 243 -25.26 61.99 -43.04
CA SER A 243 -23.97 62.25 -43.67
C SER A 243 -23.87 61.22 -44.79
N SER A 244 -23.78 61.67 -46.04
CA SER A 244 -23.54 60.74 -47.14
C SER A 244 -22.21 60.04 -46.86
N THR A 245 -22.26 58.81 -46.35
CA THR A 245 -21.06 58.01 -46.23
C THR A 245 -20.62 57.72 -47.65
N ALA A 246 -19.38 58.12 -47.97
CA ALA A 246 -18.72 57.63 -49.16
C ALA A 246 -18.64 56.09 -49.08
N PRO A 247 -18.54 55.38 -50.21
CA PRO A 247 -18.19 53.96 -50.15
C PRO A 247 -16.93 53.75 -49.31
N GLN A 248 -16.81 52.61 -48.65
CA GLN A 248 -15.65 52.24 -47.85
C GLN A 248 -15.27 50.77 -48.06
N ILE A 249 -13.97 50.46 -48.02
CA ILE A 249 -13.49 49.11 -47.72
C ILE A 249 -13.20 49.05 -46.23
N VAL A 250 -13.85 48.11 -45.54
CA VAL A 250 -13.54 47.73 -44.17
C VAL A 250 -12.79 46.41 -44.20
N LEU A 251 -11.65 46.34 -43.53
CA LEU A 251 -10.95 45.08 -43.30
C LEU A 251 -11.55 44.44 -42.04
N SER A 252 -11.71 43.11 -42.03
CA SER A 252 -12.30 42.37 -40.90
C SER A 252 -11.56 42.64 -39.60
N ASP A 253 -10.23 42.78 -39.71
CA ASP A 253 -9.31 42.97 -38.60
C ASP A 253 -8.35 44.12 -38.94
N ASP A 254 -7.95 44.87 -37.92
CA ASP A 254 -6.96 45.94 -38.02
C ASP A 254 -5.51 45.41 -37.97
N SER A 255 -5.34 44.10 -37.73
CA SER A 255 -4.05 43.42 -37.67
C SER A 255 -4.12 41.95 -38.11
N LEU A 256 -2.99 41.41 -38.58
CA LEU A 256 -2.76 39.99 -38.86
C LEU A 256 -1.41 39.57 -38.30
N SER A 257 -1.43 38.64 -37.34
CA SER A 257 -0.24 38.04 -36.73
C SER A 257 -0.04 36.63 -37.27
N LEU A 258 1.19 36.28 -37.67
CA LEU A 258 1.57 34.98 -38.20
C LEU A 258 2.66 34.35 -37.32
N GLU A 259 2.64 33.02 -37.18
CA GLU A 259 3.74 32.26 -36.58
C GLU A 259 4.33 31.34 -37.64
N LEU A 260 5.56 31.64 -38.07
CA LEU A 260 6.28 30.80 -39.00
C LEU A 260 7.18 29.83 -38.22
N VAL A 261 6.87 28.54 -38.26
CA VAL A 261 7.65 27.51 -37.59
C VAL A 261 8.59 26.85 -38.60
N ALA A 262 9.87 26.71 -38.26
CA ALA A 262 10.81 25.94 -39.07
C ALA A 262 10.30 24.50 -39.30
N PRO A 263 10.56 23.86 -40.45
CA PRO A 263 11.46 24.28 -41.52
C PRO A 263 10.75 25.15 -42.58
N ASP A 264 9.50 25.57 -42.35
CA ASP A 264 8.77 26.35 -43.33
C ASP A 264 9.46 27.70 -43.56
N THR A 265 9.65 28.03 -44.84
CA THR A 265 10.24 29.31 -45.24
C THR A 265 9.18 30.37 -45.51
N SER A 266 7.89 30.00 -45.54
CA SER A 266 6.80 30.92 -45.83
C SER A 266 5.48 30.48 -45.19
N ILE A 267 4.65 31.44 -44.79
CA ILE A 267 3.30 31.20 -44.24
C ILE A 267 2.29 32.18 -44.85
N ASN A 268 1.05 31.72 -45.02
CA ASN A 268 -0.07 32.52 -45.50
C ASN A 268 -1.05 32.81 -44.36
N GLY A 269 -1.57 34.04 -44.31
CA GLY A 269 -2.78 34.39 -43.59
C GLY A 269 -3.76 35.14 -44.49
N THR A 270 -4.96 35.40 -44.00
CA THR A 270 -6.03 36.04 -44.77
C THR A 270 -6.67 37.16 -43.98
N LEU A 271 -6.94 38.29 -44.65
CA LEU A 271 -7.76 39.40 -44.14
C LEU A 271 -8.98 39.54 -45.03
N ALA A 272 -10.18 39.50 -44.47
CA ALA A 272 -11.38 39.71 -45.27
C ALA A 272 -11.59 41.21 -45.50
N ALA A 273 -11.90 41.61 -46.74
CA ALA A 273 -12.20 42.97 -47.14
C ALA A 273 -13.67 43.06 -47.56
N SER A 274 -14.44 43.89 -46.88
CA SER A 274 -15.86 44.09 -47.13
C SER A 274 -16.15 45.50 -47.65
N TYR A 275 -16.92 45.57 -48.74
CA TYR A 275 -17.42 46.80 -49.34
C TYR A 275 -18.68 47.28 -48.65
N ILE A 276 -18.63 48.50 -48.13
CA ILE A 276 -19.80 49.21 -47.62
C ILE A 276 -20.22 50.25 -48.65
N ALA A 277 -21.38 50.04 -49.27
CA ALA A 277 -21.92 50.94 -50.28
C ALA A 277 -22.23 52.33 -49.70
N GLY A 278 -21.82 53.38 -50.42
CA GLY A 278 -22.21 54.75 -50.10
C GLY A 278 -23.67 55.05 -50.44
N SER A 279 -24.25 56.04 -49.76
CA SER A 279 -25.67 56.42 -49.92
C SER A 279 -26.08 56.99 -51.29
N GLY A 280 -25.15 57.14 -52.25
CA GLY A 280 -25.38 57.76 -53.55
C GLY A 280 -24.80 56.96 -54.71
N SER A 281 -25.59 56.02 -55.24
CA SER A 281 -25.32 55.09 -56.36
C SER A 281 -24.30 53.98 -56.09
N SER A 282 -24.65 52.76 -56.52
CA SER A 282 -23.91 51.50 -56.34
C SER A 282 -22.72 51.41 -57.29
N ALA A 283 -21.74 52.30 -57.14
CA ALA A 283 -20.50 52.16 -57.87
C ALA A 283 -19.65 51.07 -57.20
N ASP A 284 -19.28 50.04 -57.97
CA ASP A 284 -18.26 49.08 -57.57
C ASP A 284 -16.97 49.82 -57.23
N ILE A 285 -16.16 49.28 -56.34
CA ILE A 285 -14.82 49.76 -56.03
C ILE A 285 -13.78 48.83 -56.68
N GLU A 286 -12.66 49.40 -57.09
CA GLU A 286 -11.53 48.67 -57.65
C GLU A 286 -10.34 48.77 -56.68
N ILE A 287 -9.82 47.63 -56.22
CA ILE A 287 -8.55 47.54 -55.49
C ILE A 287 -7.43 47.79 -56.50
N VAL A 288 -6.76 48.93 -56.34
CA VAL A 288 -5.72 49.42 -57.25
C VAL A 288 -4.36 48.83 -56.91
N SER A 289 -4.04 48.71 -55.62
CA SER A 289 -2.78 48.10 -55.18
C SER A 289 -2.84 47.59 -53.75
N LEU A 290 -2.08 46.53 -53.51
CA LEU A 290 -1.77 45.97 -52.20
C LEU A 290 -0.26 46.12 -51.98
N VAL A 291 0.14 46.85 -50.95
CA VAL A 291 1.56 47.08 -50.64
C VAL A 291 1.85 46.59 -49.23
N ALA A 292 2.82 45.68 -49.13
CA ALA A 292 3.42 45.21 -47.87
C ALA A 292 4.95 45.14 -48.06
N SER A 293 5.70 45.10 -46.96
CA SER A 293 7.17 45.14 -46.93
C SER A 293 7.74 44.09 -45.97
N ASN A 294 9.06 44.07 -45.75
CA ASN A 294 9.72 43.24 -44.73
C ASN A 294 9.44 41.73 -44.83
N GLY A 295 9.38 41.21 -46.07
CA GLY A 295 9.08 39.79 -46.34
C GLY A 295 7.59 39.48 -46.52
N PHE A 296 6.70 40.44 -46.24
CA PHE A 296 5.27 40.30 -46.53
C PHE A 296 4.94 40.68 -47.98
N SER A 297 3.99 39.96 -48.57
CA SER A 297 3.35 40.25 -49.84
C SER A 297 1.85 39.97 -49.73
N ALA A 298 1.02 40.56 -50.60
CA ALA A 298 -0.43 40.38 -50.53
C ALA A 298 -1.06 40.26 -51.92
N SER A 299 -2.14 39.49 -52.03
CA SER A 299 -2.88 39.27 -53.27
C SER A 299 -4.39 39.10 -53.01
N VAL A 300 -5.20 39.38 -54.03
CA VAL A 300 -6.65 39.14 -54.07
C VAL A 300 -7.01 38.36 -55.32
N VAL A 301 -8.12 37.62 -55.29
CA VAL A 301 -8.63 36.87 -56.44
C VAL A 301 -9.41 37.80 -57.36
N SER A 302 -10.25 38.68 -56.80
CA SER A 302 -10.94 39.75 -57.51
C SER A 302 -10.42 41.12 -57.08
N SER A 303 -10.08 41.97 -58.05
CA SER A 303 -9.77 43.38 -57.79
C SER A 303 -11.01 44.28 -57.77
N THR A 304 -12.22 43.75 -57.96
CA THR A 304 -13.46 44.53 -57.98
C THR A 304 -14.42 44.01 -56.92
N LEU A 305 -14.84 44.91 -56.04
CA LEU A 305 -15.82 44.67 -54.99
C LEU A 305 -17.04 45.55 -55.24
N GLY A 306 -18.25 45.03 -55.02
CA GLY A 306 -19.48 45.74 -55.33
C GLY A 306 -20.69 45.09 -54.69
N THR A 307 -21.89 45.61 -54.93
CA THR A 307 -23.10 45.06 -54.28
C THR A 307 -23.39 43.59 -54.61
N SER A 308 -22.88 43.07 -55.73
CA SER A 308 -22.99 41.65 -56.13
C SER A 308 -21.84 40.76 -55.64
N ASN A 309 -20.74 41.36 -55.18
CA ASN A 309 -19.60 40.69 -54.58
C ASN A 309 -19.02 41.61 -53.48
N PRO A 310 -19.69 41.70 -52.33
CA PRO A 310 -19.32 42.69 -51.31
C PRO A 310 -18.06 42.30 -50.55
N ASP A 311 -17.64 41.03 -50.59
CA ASP A 311 -16.55 40.50 -49.77
C ASP A 311 -15.46 39.88 -50.65
N GLU A 312 -14.19 40.05 -50.25
CA GLU A 312 -13.01 39.47 -50.89
C GLU A 312 -11.95 39.16 -49.83
N ASP A 313 -11.32 37.98 -49.92
CA ASP A 313 -10.20 37.64 -49.04
C ASP A 313 -8.87 38.15 -49.62
N ILE A 314 -8.15 38.95 -48.83
CA ILE A 314 -6.77 39.35 -49.12
C ILE A 314 -5.86 38.28 -48.52
N THR A 315 -5.19 37.50 -49.36
CA THR A 315 -4.16 36.55 -48.92
C THR A 315 -2.85 37.28 -48.71
N VAL A 316 -2.33 37.28 -47.49
CA VAL A 316 -1.03 37.82 -47.09
C VAL A 316 -0.04 36.68 -46.94
N THR A 317 1.08 36.73 -47.64
CA THR A 317 2.16 35.74 -47.56
C THR A 317 3.39 36.38 -46.94
N PHE A 318 3.93 35.79 -45.88
CA PHE A 318 5.25 36.10 -45.37
C PHE A 318 6.27 35.08 -45.89
N ASP A 319 7.44 35.55 -46.33
CA ASP A 319 8.56 34.73 -46.81
C ASP A 319 9.85 35.07 -46.03
N ASN A 320 10.27 34.14 -45.17
CA ASN A 320 11.47 34.31 -44.34
C ASN A 320 12.77 34.17 -45.14
N ALA A 321 12.76 33.59 -46.35
CA ALA A 321 13.93 33.62 -47.22
C ALA A 321 14.25 35.05 -47.70
N VAL A 322 13.25 35.94 -47.70
CA VAL A 322 13.39 37.37 -48.00
C VAL A 322 13.67 38.18 -46.74
N ALA A 323 13.00 37.88 -45.63
CA ALA A 323 13.13 38.64 -44.38
C ALA A 323 14.40 38.31 -43.59
N GLY A 324 14.86 37.06 -43.62
CA GLY A 324 16.08 36.60 -42.96
C GLY A 324 16.03 36.60 -41.43
N LEU A 325 14.86 36.31 -40.84
CA LEU A 325 14.69 36.22 -39.38
C LEU A 325 15.38 34.99 -38.80
N ALA A 326 16.06 35.17 -37.68
CA ALA A 326 16.58 34.11 -36.82
C ALA A 326 15.52 33.64 -35.79
N ASN A 327 15.82 32.55 -35.06
CA ASN A 327 14.90 31.99 -34.07
C ASN A 327 14.46 33.05 -33.03
N GLY A 328 13.15 33.15 -32.81
CA GLY A 328 12.54 34.09 -31.87
C GLY A 328 12.55 35.55 -32.34
N GLU A 329 13.09 35.83 -33.53
CA GLU A 329 13.00 37.17 -34.11
C GLU A 329 11.60 37.41 -34.69
N THR A 330 11.15 38.65 -34.52
CA THR A 330 9.87 39.13 -35.06
C THR A 330 10.11 40.21 -36.09
N THR A 331 9.30 40.28 -37.14
CA THR A 331 9.23 41.48 -38.00
C THR A 331 7.79 41.92 -38.19
N ASN A 332 7.62 43.18 -38.59
CA ASN A 332 6.30 43.76 -38.82
C ASN A 332 6.27 44.55 -40.13
N SER A 333 5.06 44.75 -40.65
CA SER A 333 4.76 45.58 -41.81
C SER A 333 3.38 46.21 -41.65
N ALA A 334 2.95 47.00 -42.64
CA ALA A 334 1.58 47.48 -42.75
C ALA A 334 1.09 47.12 -44.15
N LEU A 335 -0.04 46.43 -44.24
CA LEU A 335 -0.76 46.21 -45.48
C LEU A 335 -1.51 47.49 -45.84
N VAL A 336 -1.12 48.17 -46.93
CA VAL A 336 -1.86 49.33 -47.45
C VAL A 336 -2.69 48.89 -48.65
N VAL A 337 -4.01 48.89 -48.49
CA VAL A 337 -4.99 48.59 -49.54
C VAL A 337 -5.44 49.90 -50.18
N THR A 338 -4.95 50.19 -51.39
CA THR A 338 -5.40 51.36 -52.15
C THR A 338 -6.55 50.98 -53.06
N TRP A 339 -7.66 51.71 -53.00
CA TRP A 339 -8.86 51.42 -53.80
C TRP A 339 -9.50 52.69 -54.35
N THR A 340 -10.26 52.57 -55.44
CA THR A 340 -10.94 53.70 -56.10
C THR A 340 -12.39 53.31 -56.37
N GLU A 341 -13.34 54.20 -56.06
CA GLU A 341 -14.72 54.02 -56.50
C GLU A 341 -14.80 54.17 -58.03
N THR A 342 -15.41 53.20 -58.71
CA THR A 342 -15.45 53.13 -60.17
C THR A 342 -16.02 54.42 -60.76
N GLY A 343 -15.19 55.15 -61.51
CA GLY A 343 -15.56 56.41 -62.14
C GLY A 343 -15.41 57.67 -61.28
N SER A 344 -15.00 57.58 -60.01
CA SER A 344 -14.79 58.74 -59.14
C SER A 344 -13.47 59.47 -59.40
N GLY A 345 -12.44 58.73 -59.86
CA GLY A 345 -11.07 59.24 -60.01
C GLY A 345 -10.37 59.58 -58.68
N THR A 346 -10.97 59.23 -57.53
CA THR A 346 -10.43 59.48 -56.19
C THR A 346 -9.97 58.18 -55.56
N THR A 347 -8.68 58.11 -55.19
CA THR A 347 -8.08 56.96 -54.49
C THR A 347 -8.24 57.11 -52.98
N ASN A 348 -8.62 56.03 -52.31
CA ASN A 348 -8.71 55.91 -50.87
C ASN A 348 -7.78 54.78 -50.39
N THR A 349 -7.47 54.75 -49.10
CA THR A 349 -6.62 53.72 -48.48
C THR A 349 -7.28 53.14 -47.24
N SER A 350 -7.13 51.83 -47.07
CA SER A 350 -7.40 51.10 -45.82
C SER A 350 -6.12 50.39 -45.41
N GLU A 351 -5.82 50.33 -44.11
CA GLU A 351 -4.56 49.78 -43.60
C GLU A 351 -4.83 48.70 -42.53
N ALA A 352 -3.97 47.67 -42.49
CA ALA A 352 -3.91 46.68 -41.41
C ALA A 352 -2.45 46.42 -41.01
N ALA A 353 -2.18 46.29 -39.71
CA ALA A 353 -0.86 45.93 -39.21
C ALA A 353 -0.55 44.44 -39.52
N LEU A 354 0.69 44.14 -39.90
CA LEU A 354 1.14 42.77 -40.12
C LEU A 354 2.30 42.49 -39.17
N ASP A 355 2.30 41.34 -38.52
CA ASP A 355 3.43 40.87 -37.74
C ASP A 355 3.64 39.37 -37.90
N VAL A 356 4.89 38.94 -37.71
CA VAL A 356 5.26 37.53 -37.75
C VAL A 356 6.39 37.25 -36.78
N THR A 357 6.31 36.11 -36.11
CA THR A 357 7.38 35.54 -35.29
C THR A 357 7.94 34.31 -36.01
N TYR A 358 9.26 34.22 -36.17
CA TYR A 358 9.92 33.02 -36.67
C TYR A 358 10.35 32.14 -35.49
N ILE A 359 9.80 30.93 -35.41
CA ILE A 359 10.07 29.96 -34.34
C ILE A 359 10.89 28.81 -34.95
N ASN A 360 12.11 28.63 -34.45
CA ASN A 360 12.95 27.47 -34.73
C ASN A 360 13.21 26.78 -33.40
N GLU A 361 12.37 25.80 -33.04
CA GLU A 361 12.51 25.09 -31.78
C GLU A 361 13.92 24.51 -31.62
N PRO A 362 14.58 24.70 -30.47
CA PRO A 362 15.91 24.16 -30.25
C PRO A 362 15.87 22.63 -30.33
N LEU A 363 16.82 22.06 -31.07
CA LEU A 363 17.08 20.63 -31.07
C LEU A 363 17.52 20.18 -29.67
N GLU A 364 16.85 19.18 -29.12
CA GLU A 364 17.21 18.57 -27.84
C GLU A 364 17.48 17.07 -28.01
N LEU A 365 18.60 16.57 -27.48
CA LEU A 365 18.93 15.15 -27.44
C LEU A 365 18.46 14.53 -26.12
N LEU A 366 17.42 13.70 -26.17
CA LEU A 366 16.86 13.01 -25.02
C LEU A 366 17.70 11.77 -24.66
N MET A 367 18.20 11.72 -23.43
CA MET A 367 18.94 10.60 -22.84
C MET A 367 18.81 10.63 -21.31
N PRO A 368 19.01 9.51 -20.59
CA PRO A 368 19.08 9.51 -19.13
C PRO A 368 20.31 10.28 -18.61
N GLU A 369 20.19 10.91 -17.44
CA GLU A 369 21.31 11.63 -16.80
C GLU A 369 22.37 10.68 -16.22
N THR A 370 21.98 9.46 -15.84
CA THR A 370 22.87 8.50 -15.19
C THR A 370 22.71 7.08 -15.75
N LEU A 371 23.81 6.31 -15.72
CA LEU A 371 23.85 4.87 -16.01
C LEU A 371 24.59 4.14 -14.88
N SER A 372 23.95 3.19 -14.22
CA SER A 372 24.57 2.38 -13.17
C SER A 372 24.88 0.98 -13.65
N LEU A 373 26.14 0.53 -13.46
CA LEU A 373 26.60 -0.82 -13.80
C LEU A 373 27.11 -1.56 -12.56
N SER A 374 26.94 -2.87 -12.54
CA SER A 374 27.57 -3.77 -11.57
C SER A 374 28.41 -4.81 -12.28
N VAL A 375 29.66 -4.94 -11.86
CA VAL A 375 30.62 -5.94 -12.34
C VAL A 375 30.84 -6.95 -11.23
N VAL A 376 30.44 -8.19 -11.47
CA VAL A 376 30.54 -9.27 -10.48
C VAL A 376 31.68 -10.22 -10.89
N ALA A 377 32.65 -10.44 -10.00
CA ALA A 377 33.74 -11.37 -10.23
C ALA A 377 33.21 -12.78 -10.59
N PRO A 378 33.89 -13.55 -11.47
CA PRO A 378 35.18 -13.28 -12.08
C PRO A 378 35.10 -12.40 -13.34
N ALA A 379 33.94 -11.87 -13.71
CA ALA A 379 33.83 -10.99 -14.86
C ALA A 379 34.61 -9.69 -14.59
N THR A 380 35.44 -9.28 -15.54
CA THR A 380 36.16 -8.00 -15.46
C THR A 380 35.57 -6.95 -16.39
N VAL A 381 34.60 -7.29 -17.22
CA VAL A 381 34.02 -6.38 -18.23
C VAL A 381 32.50 -6.38 -18.11
N LYS A 382 31.89 -5.20 -18.15
CA LYS A 382 30.43 -5.03 -18.20
C LYS A 382 30.08 -3.98 -19.25
N THR A 383 29.08 -4.29 -20.06
CA THR A 383 28.47 -3.35 -21.01
C THR A 383 27.11 -2.89 -20.48
N GLY A 384 26.83 -1.60 -20.59
CA GLY A 384 25.49 -1.02 -20.44
C GLY A 384 25.11 -0.21 -21.67
N SER A 385 23.83 0.10 -21.81
CA SER A 385 23.28 0.86 -22.93
C SER A 385 22.62 2.15 -22.43
N VAL A 386 22.74 3.21 -23.23
CA VAL A 386 22.02 4.47 -23.07
C VAL A 386 21.12 4.62 -24.29
N ASP A 387 19.82 4.69 -24.07
CA ASP A 387 18.88 4.98 -25.15
C ASP A 387 18.98 6.46 -25.51
N VAL A 388 19.04 6.76 -26.80
CA VAL A 388 19.17 8.11 -27.33
C VAL A 388 18.05 8.39 -28.33
N ALA A 389 17.39 9.53 -28.14
CA ALA A 389 16.37 10.08 -29.02
C ALA A 389 16.61 11.58 -29.19
N PHE A 390 16.01 12.22 -30.19
CA PHE A 390 16.01 13.68 -30.29
C PHE A 390 14.58 14.22 -30.44
N SER A 391 14.35 15.43 -29.97
CA SER A 391 13.10 16.17 -30.15
C SER A 391 13.38 17.47 -30.95
N GLY A 392 12.36 17.97 -31.63
CA GLY A 392 12.44 19.13 -32.51
C GLY A 392 11.56 18.92 -33.75
N THR A 393 10.53 19.74 -33.89
CA THR A 393 9.51 19.60 -34.95
C THR A 393 10.05 19.77 -36.38
N ALA A 394 11.20 20.44 -36.53
CA ALA A 394 11.83 20.76 -37.81
C ALA A 394 13.00 19.86 -38.21
N VAL A 395 13.51 19.03 -37.30
CA VAL A 395 14.81 18.37 -37.49
C VAL A 395 14.63 17.03 -38.19
N THR A 396 15.17 16.92 -39.40
CA THR A 396 15.11 15.68 -40.20
C THR A 396 16.26 14.72 -39.91
N SER A 397 17.40 15.24 -39.45
CA SER A 397 18.50 14.42 -38.97
C SER A 397 19.45 15.18 -38.03
N VAL A 398 20.06 14.43 -37.11
CA VAL A 398 21.01 14.92 -36.10
C VAL A 398 22.32 14.17 -36.26
N ASP A 399 23.43 14.89 -36.41
CA ASP A 399 24.77 14.33 -36.33
C ASP A 399 25.16 14.24 -34.84
N VAL A 400 25.54 13.05 -34.38
CA VAL A 400 25.94 12.79 -32.98
C VAL A 400 27.38 12.26 -32.95
N ASP A 401 28.25 12.94 -32.23
CA ASP A 401 29.62 12.55 -31.90
C ASP A 401 29.72 12.20 -30.40
N ILE A 402 30.30 11.05 -30.07
CA ILE A 402 30.42 10.56 -28.69
C ILE A 402 31.88 10.59 -28.23
N SER A 403 32.12 11.10 -27.03
CA SER A 403 33.40 11.02 -26.33
C SER A 403 33.22 10.63 -24.87
N VAL A 404 34.29 10.12 -24.25
CA VAL A 404 34.28 9.66 -22.85
C VAL A 404 35.39 10.38 -22.09
N GLU A 405 35.03 10.96 -20.94
CA GLU A 405 35.94 11.52 -19.95
C GLU A 405 35.86 10.68 -18.67
N SER A 406 36.99 10.20 -18.14
CA SER A 406 36.99 9.45 -16.87
C SER A 406 38.30 9.63 -16.11
N ILE A 407 38.20 9.57 -14.78
CA ILE A 407 39.34 9.54 -13.86
C ILE A 407 40.11 8.21 -13.88
N TYR A 408 39.52 7.17 -14.50
CA TYR A 408 40.17 5.88 -14.77
C TYR A 408 40.44 5.75 -16.30
N PRO A 409 41.57 6.28 -16.81
CA PRO A 409 41.85 6.27 -18.23
C PRO A 409 41.84 4.84 -18.78
N SER A 410 41.10 4.61 -19.86
CA SER A 410 40.93 3.30 -20.53
C SER A 410 39.99 2.30 -19.83
N ALA A 411 39.45 2.61 -18.64
CA ALA A 411 38.46 1.74 -18.01
C ALA A 411 37.08 1.87 -18.65
N PHE A 412 36.71 3.06 -19.13
CA PHE A 412 35.47 3.31 -19.85
C PHE A 412 35.75 3.46 -21.35
N SER A 413 34.92 2.84 -22.17
CA SER A 413 34.95 2.99 -23.63
C SER A 413 33.55 2.91 -24.21
N VAL A 414 33.34 3.47 -25.39
CA VAL A 414 32.09 3.37 -26.15
C VAL A 414 32.29 2.37 -27.28
N VAL A 415 31.33 1.46 -27.45
CA VAL A 415 31.36 0.50 -28.56
C VAL A 415 31.13 1.26 -29.86
N PRO A 416 32.00 1.12 -30.89
CA PRO A 416 31.80 1.80 -32.16
C PRO A 416 30.42 1.51 -32.78
N PRO A 417 29.79 2.50 -33.43
CA PRO A 417 30.40 3.75 -33.89
C PRO A 417 30.42 4.85 -32.82
N THR A 418 31.53 5.61 -32.75
CA THR A 418 31.65 6.82 -31.89
C THR A 418 31.05 8.06 -32.54
N SER A 419 30.51 7.94 -33.75
CA SER A 419 29.74 8.98 -34.41
C SER A 419 28.68 8.37 -35.33
N PHE A 420 27.48 8.94 -35.36
CA PHE A 420 26.38 8.44 -36.17
C PHE A 420 25.37 9.55 -36.47
N VAL A 421 24.55 9.33 -37.49
CA VAL A 421 23.44 10.22 -37.85
C VAL A 421 22.14 9.59 -37.37
N MET A 422 21.37 10.32 -36.57
CA MET A 422 20.01 9.96 -36.20
C MET A 422 19.03 10.56 -37.19
N THR A 423 18.11 9.77 -37.71
CA THR A 423 17.06 10.20 -38.65
C THR A 423 15.65 10.01 -38.09
N GLU A 424 15.55 9.47 -36.87
CA GLU A 424 14.29 9.11 -36.22
C GLU A 424 14.15 9.99 -34.96
N PRO A 425 13.17 10.90 -34.90
CA PRO A 425 12.88 11.67 -33.68
C PRO A 425 12.30 10.76 -32.59
N SER A 426 12.14 11.30 -31.38
CA SER A 426 11.56 10.57 -30.24
C SER A 426 10.15 10.03 -30.57
N PRO A 427 9.86 8.75 -30.29
CA PRO A 427 10.75 7.73 -29.72
C PRO A 427 11.73 7.13 -30.75
N SER A 428 12.99 6.94 -30.35
CA SER A 428 14.04 6.28 -31.15
C SER A 428 14.48 4.99 -30.48
N ASN A 429 14.88 3.99 -31.28
CA ASN A 429 15.44 2.72 -30.80
C ASN A 429 16.99 2.70 -30.78
N ARG A 430 17.62 3.86 -30.95
CA ARG A 430 19.08 3.97 -30.97
C ARG A 430 19.63 3.87 -29.57
N THR A 431 20.65 3.03 -29.42
CA THR A 431 21.35 2.82 -28.16
C THR A 431 22.83 3.10 -28.32
N VAL A 432 23.44 3.73 -27.33
CA VAL A 432 24.89 3.89 -27.18
C VAL A 432 25.38 2.89 -26.15
N GLU A 433 26.22 1.95 -26.56
CA GLU A 433 26.79 0.96 -25.65
C GLU A 433 28.08 1.48 -25.00
N ILE A 434 28.12 1.45 -23.67
CA ILE A 434 29.25 1.86 -22.84
C ILE A 434 29.82 0.62 -22.16
N VAL A 435 31.12 0.40 -22.31
CA VAL A 435 31.86 -0.72 -21.75
C VAL A 435 32.75 -0.22 -20.62
N PHE A 436 32.63 -0.86 -19.46
CA PHE A 436 33.58 -0.74 -18.36
C PHE A 436 34.45 -1.99 -18.27
N ASP A 437 35.78 -1.82 -18.11
CA ASP A 437 36.77 -2.87 -17.92
C ASP A 437 37.54 -2.71 -16.61
N ASN A 438 37.17 -3.52 -15.61
CA ASN A 438 37.81 -3.57 -14.31
C ASN A 438 39.26 -4.08 -14.36
N SER A 439 39.68 -4.78 -15.42
CA SER A 439 41.09 -5.16 -15.57
C SER A 439 42.01 -3.95 -15.78
N SER A 440 41.44 -2.86 -16.31
CA SER A 440 42.10 -1.57 -16.47
C SER A 440 41.90 -0.65 -15.25
N ALA A 441 40.72 -0.69 -14.62
CA ALA A 441 40.41 0.14 -13.45
C ALA A 441 41.07 -0.34 -12.14
N GLY A 442 41.19 -1.67 -11.97
CA GLY A 442 41.81 -2.28 -10.79
C GLY A 442 40.98 -2.17 -9.51
N LEU A 443 39.65 -2.05 -9.60
CA LEU A 443 38.77 -1.95 -8.42
C LEU A 443 38.78 -3.26 -7.64
N VAL A 444 38.81 -3.18 -6.30
CA VAL A 444 38.58 -4.31 -5.38
C VAL A 444 37.13 -4.35 -4.88
N ASN A 445 36.76 -5.42 -4.16
CA ASN A 445 35.39 -5.63 -3.69
C ASN A 445 34.80 -4.40 -2.98
N GLY A 446 33.65 -3.92 -3.45
CA GLY A 446 32.93 -2.79 -2.90
C GLY A 446 33.42 -1.42 -3.36
N GLU A 447 34.49 -1.33 -4.16
CA GLU A 447 34.93 -0.09 -4.77
C GLU A 447 34.08 0.25 -6.01
N SER A 448 33.99 1.56 -6.29
CA SER A 448 33.27 2.09 -7.43
C SER A 448 34.15 2.97 -8.32
N ALA A 449 33.83 3.03 -9.61
CA ALA A 449 34.40 3.98 -10.56
C ALA A 449 33.31 4.82 -11.21
N THR A 450 33.63 6.07 -11.53
CA THR A 450 32.76 6.97 -12.30
C THR A 450 33.41 7.40 -13.61
N GLY A 451 32.60 7.58 -14.64
CA GLY A 451 32.97 8.11 -15.95
C GLY A 451 31.85 9.01 -16.48
N LEU A 452 32.20 9.97 -17.34
CA LEU A 452 31.26 10.90 -17.96
C LEU A 452 31.30 10.67 -19.47
N VAL A 453 30.15 10.36 -20.07
CA VAL A 453 30.02 10.19 -21.52
C VAL A 453 29.39 11.44 -22.09
N HIS A 454 30.14 12.16 -22.94
CA HIS A 454 29.66 13.35 -23.64
C HIS A 454 29.16 12.98 -25.02
N MET A 455 27.93 13.40 -25.32
CA MET A 455 27.36 13.34 -26.66
C MET A 455 27.24 14.76 -27.19
N VAL A 456 28.06 15.08 -28.17
CA VAL A 456 28.03 16.35 -28.90
C VAL A 456 27.15 16.16 -30.12
N TYR A 457 26.16 17.01 -30.32
CA TYR A 457 25.21 16.87 -31.40
C TYR A 457 24.87 18.19 -32.07
N ASN A 458 24.47 18.11 -33.33
CA ASN A 458 23.96 19.23 -34.12
C ASN A 458 22.93 18.73 -35.13
N GLU A 459 22.00 19.60 -35.53
CA GLU A 459 21.19 19.35 -36.72
C GLU A 459 22.13 19.20 -37.93
N THR A 460 21.90 18.19 -38.76
CA THR A 460 22.77 17.93 -39.92
C THR A 460 22.81 19.14 -40.85
N GLY A 461 23.99 19.73 -41.01
CA GLY A 461 24.20 20.96 -41.79
C GLY A 461 24.18 22.26 -40.98
N SER A 462 23.79 22.22 -39.70
CA SER A 462 23.97 23.32 -38.75
C SER A 462 25.43 23.39 -38.27
N SER A 463 25.88 24.59 -37.92
CA SER A 463 27.17 24.82 -37.25
C SER A 463 27.06 24.95 -35.74
N GLU A 464 25.83 24.92 -35.20
CA GLU A 464 25.58 25.02 -33.76
C GLU A 464 25.69 23.64 -33.12
N LEU A 465 26.57 23.53 -32.11
CA LEU A 465 26.81 22.30 -31.37
C LEU A 465 26.16 22.41 -29.99
N ALA A 466 25.47 21.36 -29.58
CA ALA A 466 24.99 21.15 -28.22
C ALA A 466 25.68 19.91 -27.62
N THR A 467 25.76 19.85 -26.29
CA THR A 467 26.40 18.73 -25.58
C THR A 467 25.54 18.28 -24.42
N ASN A 468 25.17 17.01 -24.41
CA ASN A 468 24.55 16.35 -23.27
C ASN A 468 25.53 15.33 -22.68
N SER A 469 25.42 15.05 -21.38
CA SER A 469 26.35 14.15 -20.68
C SER A 469 25.60 13.13 -19.83
N VAL A 470 26.11 11.90 -19.79
CA VAL A 470 25.61 10.82 -18.93
C VAL A 470 26.69 10.42 -17.94
N GLU A 471 26.38 10.49 -16.65
CA GLU A 471 27.27 9.98 -15.60
C GLU A 471 27.12 8.45 -15.48
N VAL A 472 28.22 7.73 -15.68
CA VAL A 472 28.27 6.28 -15.58
C VAL A 472 28.95 5.89 -14.27
N THR A 473 28.20 5.24 -13.38
CA THR A 473 28.74 4.71 -12.12
C THR A 473 28.82 3.19 -12.18
N VAL A 474 29.96 2.63 -11.77
CA VAL A 474 30.20 1.19 -11.74
C VAL A 474 30.57 0.73 -10.35
N LEU A 475 29.90 -0.29 -9.81
CA LEU A 475 30.26 -0.97 -8.57
C LEU A 475 30.90 -2.33 -8.88
N TYR A 476 32.11 -2.58 -8.37
CA TYR A 476 32.75 -3.89 -8.47
C TYR A 476 32.42 -4.74 -7.23
N ILE A 477 31.85 -5.92 -7.47
CA ILE A 477 31.50 -6.88 -6.44
C ILE A 477 32.38 -8.11 -6.67
N ASP A 478 33.30 -8.36 -5.76
CA ASP A 478 34.00 -9.64 -5.72
C ASP A 478 33.00 -10.65 -5.15
N ASP A 479 32.34 -11.43 -6.00
CA ASP A 479 31.48 -12.52 -5.55
C ASP A 479 32.36 -13.47 -4.74
N PRO A 480 32.22 -13.50 -3.40
CA PRO A 480 33.04 -14.36 -2.58
C PRO A 480 32.70 -15.77 -3.02
N VAL A 481 33.64 -16.43 -3.73
CA VAL A 481 33.53 -17.79 -4.27
C VAL A 481 32.48 -18.56 -3.50
N ALA A 482 31.28 -18.72 -4.09
CA ALA A 482 30.06 -19.13 -3.40
C ALA A 482 30.39 -20.08 -2.24
N ALA A 483 30.18 -19.59 -1.01
CA ALA A 483 30.71 -20.21 0.20
C ALA A 483 30.52 -21.73 0.12
N SER A 484 31.61 -22.49 0.04
CA SER A 484 31.47 -23.92 -0.17
C SER A 484 30.91 -24.55 1.10
N ILE A 485 29.93 -25.43 0.93
CA ILE A 485 29.33 -26.17 2.03
C ILE A 485 30.14 -27.45 2.25
N PHE A 486 30.61 -27.66 3.48
CA PHE A 486 31.29 -28.87 3.89
C PHE A 486 30.47 -29.62 4.94
N TYR A 487 30.42 -30.94 4.84
CA TYR A 487 29.72 -31.80 5.78
C TYR A 487 30.71 -32.53 6.69
N GLN A 488 30.37 -32.66 7.96
CA GLN A 488 31.09 -33.49 8.91
C GLN A 488 30.99 -34.97 8.48
N LYS A 489 32.13 -35.65 8.37
CA LYS A 489 32.19 -37.05 7.90
C LYS A 489 32.18 -38.07 9.04
N GLN A 490 32.55 -37.66 10.25
CA GLN A 490 32.58 -38.52 11.43
C GLN A 490 32.28 -37.68 12.68
N VAL A 491 31.80 -38.32 13.76
CA VAL A 491 31.63 -37.65 15.06
C VAL A 491 32.99 -37.14 15.54
N ILE A 492 33.09 -35.84 15.84
CA ILE A 492 34.33 -35.22 16.33
C ILE A 492 34.28 -35.30 17.85
N GLY A 493 34.42 -36.53 18.36
CA GLY A 493 34.27 -36.85 19.78
C GLY A 493 35.51 -36.55 20.64
N ILE A 494 35.64 -37.27 21.74
CA ILE A 494 36.69 -37.03 22.74
C ILE A 494 38.11 -37.13 22.14
N GLY A 495 38.91 -36.07 22.33
CA GLY A 495 40.31 -36.02 21.92
C GLY A 495 40.53 -35.44 20.53
N LEU A 496 39.46 -35.20 19.77
CA LEU A 496 39.49 -34.53 18.47
C LEU A 496 39.11 -33.06 18.62
N ASP A 497 39.52 -32.24 17.66
CA ASP A 497 39.28 -30.79 17.61
C ASP A 497 38.60 -30.46 16.28
N TRP A 498 37.54 -29.66 16.30
CA TRP A 498 36.74 -29.29 15.13
C TRP A 498 37.54 -28.68 13.97
N ASN A 499 38.75 -28.17 14.19
CA ASN A 499 39.63 -27.65 13.15
C ASN A 499 40.48 -28.74 12.47
N GLY A 500 40.28 -30.01 12.81
CA GLY A 500 40.91 -31.15 12.15
C GLY A 500 40.30 -31.48 10.78
N ALA A 501 40.96 -32.38 10.06
CA ALA A 501 40.53 -32.83 8.73
C ALA A 501 39.35 -33.82 8.82
N TYR A 502 38.16 -33.29 9.13
CA TYR A 502 36.91 -34.06 9.34
C TYR A 502 35.77 -33.62 8.42
N TRP A 503 36.00 -32.62 7.59
CA TRP A 503 34.99 -31.95 6.79
C TRP A 503 35.17 -32.26 5.31
N THR A 504 34.08 -32.52 4.60
CA THR A 504 34.13 -32.87 3.17
C THR A 504 33.02 -32.15 2.43
N ASN A 505 33.35 -31.44 1.36
CA ASN A 505 32.34 -31.00 0.40
C ASN A 505 32.01 -32.20 -0.50
N LEU A 506 30.77 -32.32 -0.99
CA LEU A 506 30.33 -33.37 -1.92
C LEU A 506 31.26 -33.51 -3.15
N ALA A 507 31.95 -32.45 -3.54
CA ALA A 507 32.93 -32.45 -4.64
C ALA A 507 34.30 -33.06 -4.29
N TYR A 508 34.68 -33.16 -3.00
CA TYR A 508 35.99 -33.63 -2.56
C TYR A 508 35.86 -34.91 -1.73
N THR A 509 36.67 -35.93 -2.01
CA THR A 509 36.69 -37.18 -1.24
C THR A 509 37.66 -37.17 -0.06
N VAL A 510 38.55 -36.18 0.00
CA VAL A 510 39.59 -36.05 1.03
C VAL A 510 39.10 -35.06 2.09
N PRO A 511 39.02 -35.48 3.37
CA PRO A 511 38.67 -34.58 4.46
C PRO A 511 39.62 -33.37 4.52
N GLN A 512 39.05 -32.20 4.75
CA GLN A 512 39.75 -30.93 4.83
C GLN A 512 39.54 -30.31 6.21
N MET A 513 40.48 -29.44 6.60
CA MET A 513 40.33 -28.58 7.78
C MET A 513 39.39 -27.43 7.44
N PRO A 514 38.68 -26.83 8.41
CA PRO A 514 37.90 -25.64 8.16
C PRO A 514 38.76 -24.47 7.68
N THR A 515 38.22 -23.68 6.76
CA THR A 515 38.85 -22.50 6.17
C THR A 515 37.82 -21.39 5.99
N ALA A 516 38.26 -20.13 6.12
CA ALA A 516 37.42 -18.96 5.91
C ALA A 516 36.77 -18.96 4.52
N GLY A 517 35.62 -18.32 4.39
CA GLY A 517 34.78 -18.32 3.19
C GLY A 517 33.85 -19.52 3.07
N ASN A 518 33.71 -20.37 4.10
CA ASN A 518 32.97 -21.64 3.99
C ASN A 518 32.04 -21.90 5.18
N THR A 519 30.91 -22.55 4.89
CA THR A 519 29.95 -23.05 5.89
C THR A 519 30.17 -24.54 6.14
N TYR A 520 30.17 -24.94 7.40
CA TYR A 520 30.39 -26.32 7.82
C TYR A 520 29.15 -26.86 8.49
N ILE A 521 28.75 -28.09 8.17
CA ILE A 521 27.47 -28.66 8.61
C ILE A 521 27.70 -29.99 9.30
N ASN A 522 27.27 -30.09 10.56
CA ASN A 522 27.05 -31.37 11.22
C ASN A 522 25.63 -31.88 10.92
N ALA A 523 25.51 -32.61 9.81
CA ALA A 523 24.26 -33.25 9.38
C ALA A 523 24.16 -34.72 9.80
N MET A 524 25.10 -35.24 10.60
CA MET A 524 25.16 -36.66 10.95
C MET A 524 24.74 -36.98 12.40
N GLY A 525 24.51 -35.96 13.22
CA GLY A 525 24.21 -36.09 14.64
C GLY A 525 25.49 -36.18 15.49
N GLY A 526 25.31 -36.30 16.81
CA GLY A 526 26.41 -36.40 17.77
C GLY A 526 27.26 -35.13 17.88
N GLU A 527 28.36 -35.24 18.61
CA GLU A 527 29.16 -34.09 19.01
C GLU A 527 30.10 -33.57 17.90
N THR A 528 30.17 -32.24 17.81
CA THR A 528 31.25 -31.47 17.18
C THR A 528 32.04 -30.79 18.30
N ARG A 529 33.27 -31.21 18.57
CA ARG A 529 34.00 -30.76 19.76
C ARG A 529 35.02 -29.65 19.52
N ALA A 530 34.91 -28.57 20.29
CA ALA A 530 35.96 -27.55 20.46
C ALA A 530 36.88 -27.98 21.62
N ASN A 531 38.06 -28.56 21.32
CA ASN A 531 38.89 -29.25 22.32
C ASN A 531 40.11 -28.45 22.76
N THR A 532 40.84 -27.85 21.81
CA THR A 532 42.12 -27.15 22.05
C THR A 532 42.21 -25.79 21.38
N THR A 533 41.36 -25.52 20.40
CA THR A 533 41.30 -24.24 19.69
C THR A 533 40.08 -23.44 20.14
N THR A 534 40.26 -22.13 20.27
CA THR A 534 39.22 -21.19 20.70
C THR A 534 38.42 -20.62 19.54
N THR A 535 38.88 -20.73 18.29
CA THR A 535 38.22 -20.09 17.14
C THR A 535 37.97 -21.13 16.07
N PHE A 536 36.74 -21.18 15.55
CA PHE A 536 36.42 -22.00 14.39
C PHE A 536 37.00 -21.35 13.13
N LEU A 537 37.73 -22.09 12.30
CA LEU A 537 38.39 -21.49 11.12
C LEU A 537 37.45 -21.28 9.93
N GLY A 538 36.25 -21.86 9.96
CA GLY A 538 35.19 -21.59 8.98
C GLY A 538 34.36 -20.36 9.32
N ASP A 539 33.58 -19.86 8.37
CA ASP A 539 32.74 -18.69 8.59
C ASP A 539 31.56 -19.02 9.50
N SER A 540 31.01 -20.23 9.39
CA SER A 540 29.90 -20.70 10.21
C SER A 540 29.90 -22.22 10.39
N LEU A 541 29.29 -22.66 11.51
CA LEU A 541 29.03 -24.06 11.83
C LEU A 541 27.51 -24.24 12.01
N GLU A 542 26.89 -25.03 11.15
CA GLU A 542 25.49 -25.43 11.26
C GLU A 542 25.36 -26.81 11.91
N LEU A 543 24.59 -26.91 12.99
CA LEU A 543 24.14 -28.18 13.57
C LEU A 543 22.77 -28.48 12.97
N ARG A 544 22.65 -29.56 12.18
CA ARG A 544 21.45 -29.84 11.38
C ARG A 544 20.68 -31.08 11.77
N ALA A 545 21.37 -32.14 12.15
CA ALA A 545 20.69 -33.38 12.51
C ALA A 545 20.21 -33.35 13.96
N GLU A 546 19.06 -33.96 14.23
CA GLU A 546 18.60 -34.22 15.60
C GLU A 546 19.70 -34.93 16.40
N GLY A 547 19.93 -34.45 17.63
CA GLY A 547 21.00 -34.94 18.51
C GLY A 547 22.41 -34.49 18.10
N SER A 548 22.57 -33.59 17.13
CA SER A 548 23.85 -32.91 16.91
C SER A 548 24.08 -31.84 17.97
N SER A 549 25.30 -31.77 18.51
CA SER A 549 25.65 -30.78 19.52
C SER A 549 27.05 -30.21 19.35
N LEU A 550 27.23 -28.95 19.75
CA LEU A 550 28.56 -28.35 19.95
C LEU A 550 29.05 -28.74 21.35
N ALA A 551 30.10 -29.55 21.43
CA ALA A 551 30.68 -29.97 22.70
C ALA A 551 31.82 -29.05 23.13
N LEU A 552 31.60 -28.28 24.20
CA LEU A 552 32.58 -27.41 24.85
C LEU A 552 33.49 -28.25 25.77
N LYS A 553 34.75 -27.81 25.94
CA LYS A 553 35.70 -28.52 26.81
C LYS A 553 36.65 -27.62 27.59
N LEU A 554 37.05 -26.46 27.08
CA LEU A 554 37.84 -25.43 27.76
C LEU A 554 37.88 -24.16 26.88
N THR A 555 38.10 -23.00 27.53
CA THR A 555 38.26 -21.66 26.94
C THR A 555 37.04 -21.12 26.17
N PRO A 556 36.90 -19.79 26.04
CA PRO A 556 35.91 -19.20 25.17
C PRO A 556 36.09 -19.70 23.74
N VAL A 557 34.97 -20.06 23.12
CA VAL A 557 34.88 -20.57 21.77
C VAL A 557 34.20 -19.53 20.89
N GLU A 558 34.86 -19.05 19.84
CA GLU A 558 34.37 -18.08 18.88
C GLU A 558 33.93 -18.80 17.59
N VAL A 559 32.63 -18.76 17.31
CA VAL A 559 31.99 -19.39 16.15
C VAL A 559 30.68 -18.69 15.80
N ASN A 560 30.38 -18.58 14.51
CA ASN A 560 29.02 -18.26 14.06
C ASN A 560 28.23 -19.58 13.96
N LEU A 561 27.45 -19.86 14.99
CA LEU A 561 26.72 -21.11 15.17
C LEU A 561 25.30 -20.98 14.62
N ILE A 562 24.91 -21.90 13.75
CA ILE A 562 23.55 -22.01 13.23
C ILE A 562 22.93 -23.27 13.82
N LEU A 563 21.87 -23.13 14.60
CA LEU A 563 21.21 -24.22 15.32
C LEU A 563 19.88 -24.57 14.64
N ASN A 564 19.62 -25.86 14.49
CA ASN A 564 18.31 -26.37 14.08
C ASN A 564 17.55 -26.94 15.27
N ALA A 565 16.24 -27.15 15.10
CA ALA A 565 15.44 -27.88 16.09
C ALA A 565 16.04 -29.27 16.35
N GLY A 566 16.07 -29.68 17.62
CA GLY A 566 16.65 -30.95 18.08
C GLY A 566 18.17 -30.94 18.22
N THR A 567 18.83 -29.78 18.12
CA THR A 567 20.29 -29.64 18.31
C THR A 567 20.64 -29.02 19.66
N GLY A 568 21.92 -28.90 19.99
CA GLY A 568 22.29 -28.35 21.29
C GLY A 568 23.73 -27.88 21.46
N ILE A 569 24.00 -27.34 22.64
CA ILE A 569 25.32 -26.99 23.14
C ILE A 569 25.53 -27.78 24.43
N SER A 570 26.58 -28.58 24.48
CA SER A 570 26.88 -29.43 25.63
C SER A 570 28.25 -29.07 26.21
N ASN A 571 28.35 -28.90 27.53
CA ASN A 571 29.63 -28.71 28.19
C ASN A 571 30.18 -30.05 28.74
N ASN A 572 31.14 -30.61 28.01
CA ASN A 572 31.75 -31.90 28.31
C ASN A 572 33.10 -31.79 29.07
N GLY A 573 33.40 -30.64 29.65
CA GLY A 573 34.50 -30.40 30.57
C GLY A 573 34.80 -28.91 30.74
N GLY A 574 35.14 -28.46 31.95
CA GLY A 574 35.53 -27.06 32.24
C GLY A 574 34.41 -26.03 32.11
N GLY A 575 34.74 -24.73 32.20
CA GLY A 575 33.83 -23.64 31.82
C GLY A 575 33.91 -23.40 30.32
N GLY A 576 32.76 -23.23 29.66
CA GLY A 576 32.66 -23.04 28.22
C GLY A 576 31.93 -21.75 27.87
N ASP A 577 32.65 -20.78 27.32
CA ASP A 577 32.00 -19.58 26.77
C ASP A 577 31.75 -19.79 25.27
N VAL A 578 30.60 -19.36 24.75
CA VAL A 578 30.34 -19.26 23.31
C VAL A 578 30.27 -17.78 22.94
N ASN A 579 31.21 -17.38 22.10
CA ASN A 579 31.37 -16.07 21.49
C ASN A 579 31.11 -16.19 19.97
N GLY A 580 30.94 -15.07 19.28
CA GLY A 580 30.62 -15.04 17.84
C GLY A 580 29.17 -14.66 17.62
N SER A 581 28.37 -15.51 16.98
CA SER A 581 26.93 -15.32 16.83
C SER A 581 26.19 -16.65 16.92
N ILE A 582 24.95 -16.65 17.38
CA ILE A 582 24.05 -17.80 17.36
C ILE A 582 22.82 -17.40 16.56
N SER A 583 22.46 -18.19 15.55
CA SER A 583 21.22 -18.04 14.81
C SER A 583 20.49 -19.38 14.66
N SER A 584 19.20 -19.36 14.31
CA SER A 584 18.52 -20.57 13.84
C SER A 584 18.50 -20.65 12.33
N ALA A 585 18.51 -21.86 11.77
CA ALA A 585 18.26 -21.99 10.33
C ALA A 585 16.76 -21.79 10.06
N THR A 586 16.44 -21.09 8.97
CA THR A 586 15.07 -20.70 8.62
C THR A 586 14.20 -21.85 8.10
N ASN A 587 14.78 -23.00 7.72
CA ASN A 587 14.11 -23.99 6.86
C ASN A 587 14.00 -25.42 7.43
N ASN A 588 14.42 -25.72 8.67
CA ASN A 588 14.46 -27.09 9.18
C ASN A 588 13.70 -27.30 10.49
N GLY A 589 12.39 -27.53 10.37
CA GLY A 589 11.53 -28.06 11.44
C GLY A 589 11.29 -27.11 12.61
N SER A 590 10.32 -27.49 13.45
CA SER A 590 10.04 -26.83 14.73
C SER A 590 10.46 -27.69 15.91
N GLY A 591 11.03 -27.10 16.95
CA GLY A 591 11.38 -27.84 18.16
C GLY A 591 12.36 -27.14 19.09
N ALA A 592 13.05 -27.94 19.91
CA ALA A 592 13.88 -27.45 21.01
C ALA A 592 15.36 -27.32 20.65
N ILE A 593 16.06 -26.37 21.28
CA ILE A 593 17.53 -26.36 21.40
C ILE A 593 17.89 -26.75 22.84
N THR A 594 18.84 -27.68 23.03
CA THR A 594 19.24 -28.11 24.38
C THR A 594 20.60 -27.58 24.79
N PHE A 595 20.69 -26.98 25.98
CA PHE A 595 21.91 -26.67 26.70
C PHE A 595 22.11 -27.73 27.78
N SER A 596 23.25 -28.40 27.79
CA SER A 596 23.51 -29.46 28.78
C SER A 596 24.93 -29.50 29.30
N SER A 597 25.11 -30.15 30.45
CA SER A 597 26.40 -30.37 31.08
C SER A 597 26.65 -31.88 31.23
N GLY A 598 27.90 -32.30 31.02
CA GLY A 598 28.34 -33.68 31.26
C GLY A 598 28.79 -33.96 32.70
N GLY A 599 28.40 -33.12 33.67
CA GLY A 599 28.62 -33.29 35.12
C GLY A 599 29.15 -32.03 35.81
N ASP A 600 29.08 -32.04 37.15
CA ASP A 600 29.18 -30.89 38.07
C ASP A 600 30.25 -29.83 37.74
N GLY A 601 29.88 -28.56 37.94
CA GLY A 601 30.78 -27.38 37.88
C GLY A 601 31.14 -26.95 36.45
N ARG A 602 30.19 -27.07 35.51
CA ARG A 602 30.40 -26.81 34.09
C ARG A 602 29.45 -25.76 33.56
N ASP A 603 29.79 -24.50 33.79
CA ASP A 603 29.02 -23.37 33.27
C ASP A 603 29.12 -23.25 31.74
N ILE A 604 28.01 -22.86 31.13
CA ILE A 604 27.92 -22.38 29.76
C ILE A 604 27.64 -20.88 29.81
N ASN A 605 28.50 -20.08 29.20
CA ASN A 605 28.34 -18.64 29.14
C ASN A 605 28.19 -18.17 27.68
N ILE A 606 27.05 -17.62 27.31
CA ILE A 606 26.77 -17.16 25.94
C ILE A 606 26.91 -15.64 25.88
N THR A 607 27.98 -15.13 25.26
CA THR A 607 28.12 -13.68 25.00
C THR A 607 27.76 -13.31 23.56
N ALA A 608 27.61 -14.31 22.70
CA ALA A 608 27.23 -14.13 21.31
C ALA A 608 25.83 -13.51 21.16
N PRO A 609 25.60 -12.54 20.26
CA PRO A 609 24.24 -12.17 19.80
C PRO A 609 23.45 -13.41 19.34
N MET A 610 22.16 -13.42 19.65
CA MET A 610 21.24 -14.53 19.40
C MET A 610 20.08 -14.10 18.48
N ALA A 611 20.17 -14.47 17.19
CA ALA A 611 19.17 -14.23 16.15
C ALA A 611 18.35 -15.51 15.90
N ILE A 612 17.41 -15.82 16.80
CA ILE A 612 16.68 -17.10 16.81
C ILE A 612 15.30 -16.90 16.19
N GLY A 613 15.05 -17.57 15.08
CA GLY A 613 13.77 -17.58 14.38
C GLY A 613 12.68 -18.34 15.14
N SER A 614 11.43 -18.06 14.79
CA SER A 614 10.22 -18.63 15.39
C SER A 614 10.05 -20.14 15.21
N ASN A 615 10.87 -20.77 14.37
CA ASN A 615 10.89 -22.22 14.23
C ASN A 615 11.46 -22.91 15.48
N ILE A 616 12.27 -22.24 16.30
CA ILE A 616 12.67 -22.78 17.59
C ILE A 616 11.59 -22.42 18.62
N THR A 617 10.85 -23.42 19.08
CA THR A 617 9.72 -23.24 20.01
C THR A 617 10.18 -23.24 21.46
N SER A 618 11.29 -23.91 21.77
CA SER A 618 11.83 -23.95 23.14
C SER A 618 13.36 -24.00 23.20
N MET A 619 13.89 -23.50 24.31
CA MET A 619 15.29 -23.66 24.72
C MET A 619 15.31 -24.42 26.03
N VAL A 620 15.86 -25.63 26.03
CA VAL A 620 15.91 -26.52 27.19
C VAL A 620 17.25 -26.38 27.88
N VAL A 621 17.25 -26.05 29.17
CA VAL A 621 18.43 -26.06 30.04
C VAL A 621 18.36 -27.31 30.92
N ASP A 622 19.27 -28.25 30.67
CA ASP A 622 19.39 -29.53 31.38
C ASP A 622 20.86 -29.72 31.80
N MET A 623 21.25 -29.03 32.85
CA MET A 623 22.64 -29.02 33.30
C MET A 623 22.98 -30.17 34.26
N GLY A 624 22.03 -31.04 34.60
CA GLY A 624 22.18 -32.04 35.66
C GLY A 624 21.54 -31.64 36.99
N ASN A 625 21.63 -32.52 38.00
CA ASN A 625 20.99 -32.30 39.29
C ASN A 625 21.70 -31.21 40.09
N HIS A 626 20.94 -30.21 40.49
CA HIS A 626 21.37 -29.17 41.44
C HIS A 626 21.50 -29.73 42.87
N GLU A 627 22.59 -30.44 43.17
CA GLU A 627 22.92 -30.86 44.54
C GLU A 627 23.75 -29.77 45.25
N SER A 628 23.05 -28.77 45.80
CA SER A 628 23.43 -27.75 46.81
C SER A 628 24.78 -26.99 46.79
N ASP A 629 25.79 -27.34 46.00
CA ASP A 629 27.11 -26.67 46.01
C ASP A 629 27.82 -26.62 44.62
N SER A 630 27.25 -27.19 43.56
CA SER A 630 27.80 -27.08 42.21
C SER A 630 26.97 -26.13 41.36
N ASP A 631 27.47 -24.89 41.26
CA ASP A 631 27.03 -23.86 40.33
C ASP A 631 27.16 -24.41 38.90
N GLU A 632 26.06 -24.92 38.34
CA GLU A 632 25.97 -25.32 36.94
C GLU A 632 24.99 -24.39 36.24
N ASN A 633 25.56 -23.38 35.60
CA ASN A 633 24.82 -22.25 35.06
C ASN A 633 24.84 -22.25 33.53
N VAL A 634 23.71 -21.96 32.92
CA VAL A 634 23.65 -21.36 31.59
C VAL A 634 23.45 -19.85 31.80
N THR A 635 24.49 -19.07 31.56
CA THR A 635 24.43 -17.62 31.65
C THR A 635 24.34 -17.02 30.26
N ILE A 636 23.30 -16.22 29.99
CA ILE A 636 23.17 -15.46 28.75
C ILE A 636 23.59 -14.00 29.01
N ASN A 637 24.65 -13.60 28.31
CA ASN A 637 25.41 -12.37 28.48
C ASN A 637 25.41 -11.53 27.19
N THR A 638 24.25 -11.42 26.55
CA THR A 638 24.04 -10.58 25.36
C THR A 638 22.76 -9.77 25.53
N THR A 639 22.68 -8.57 24.97
CA THR A 639 21.42 -7.79 24.90
C THR A 639 20.68 -8.00 23.58
N SER A 640 21.28 -8.74 22.64
CA SER A 640 20.76 -8.95 21.29
C SER A 640 20.20 -10.37 21.16
N ASN A 641 19.29 -10.75 22.06
CA ASN A 641 18.56 -12.02 21.96
C ASN A 641 17.13 -11.78 21.47
N THR A 642 16.80 -12.40 20.34
CA THR A 642 15.49 -12.27 19.66
C THR A 642 14.55 -13.44 19.93
N PHE A 643 14.95 -14.41 20.75
CA PHE A 643 14.13 -15.57 21.06
C PHE A 643 12.81 -15.17 21.74
N ALA A 644 11.70 -15.73 21.26
CA ALA A 644 10.35 -15.45 21.74
C ALA A 644 9.55 -16.74 22.03
N GLY A 645 10.24 -17.87 22.20
CA GLY A 645 9.64 -19.16 22.55
C GLY A 645 9.58 -19.40 24.05
N VAL A 646 9.79 -20.65 24.48
CA VAL A 646 9.80 -21.03 25.91
C VAL A 646 11.20 -21.43 26.37
N TRP A 647 11.72 -20.81 27.42
CA TRP A 647 12.86 -21.34 28.17
C TRP A 647 12.37 -22.42 29.14
N GLN A 648 12.81 -23.65 28.93
CA GLN A 648 12.51 -24.80 29.79
C GLN A 648 13.73 -25.13 30.64
N VAL A 649 13.76 -24.65 31.88
CA VAL A 649 14.84 -24.92 32.84
C VAL A 649 14.57 -26.27 33.51
N ALA A 650 14.82 -27.36 32.79
CA ALA A 650 14.60 -28.72 33.29
C ALA A 650 15.43 -29.00 34.55
N SER A 651 16.70 -28.60 34.54
CA SER A 651 17.57 -28.64 35.71
C SER A 651 18.78 -27.69 35.60
N GLY A 652 19.36 -27.33 36.74
CA GLY A 652 20.45 -26.35 36.83
C GLY A 652 19.95 -24.92 36.83
N HIS A 653 20.86 -23.96 36.62
CA HIS A 653 20.54 -22.53 36.71
C HIS A 653 20.51 -21.88 35.34
N LEU A 654 19.42 -21.18 35.01
CA LEU A 654 19.37 -20.25 33.88
C LEU A 654 19.51 -18.82 34.42
N ILE A 655 20.56 -18.13 33.99
CA ILE A 655 20.87 -16.76 34.41
C ILE A 655 20.78 -15.82 33.19
N GLY A 656 19.80 -14.92 33.22
CA GLY A 656 19.76 -13.79 32.30
C GLY A 656 20.50 -12.60 32.91
N ASN A 657 21.73 -12.31 32.47
CA ASN A 657 22.59 -11.37 33.18
C ASN A 657 22.48 -9.91 32.69
N LEU A 658 21.97 -9.69 31.48
CA LEU A 658 21.79 -8.36 30.89
C LEU A 658 20.35 -8.15 30.44
N GLU A 659 19.89 -6.91 30.37
CA GLU A 659 18.55 -6.58 29.87
C GLU A 659 18.32 -7.14 28.46
N GLY A 660 17.19 -7.85 28.28
CA GLY A 660 16.85 -8.52 27.03
C GLY A 660 17.64 -9.80 26.73
N SER A 661 18.50 -10.26 27.65
CA SER A 661 19.36 -11.43 27.40
C SER A 661 18.62 -12.74 27.19
N LEU A 662 17.40 -12.88 27.72
CA LEU A 662 16.58 -14.07 27.49
C LEU A 662 15.50 -13.85 26.43
N GLY A 663 15.51 -12.70 25.73
CA GLY A 663 14.52 -12.34 24.72
C GLY A 663 13.15 -12.00 25.30
N THR A 664 12.09 -12.25 24.53
CA THR A 664 10.67 -12.03 24.91
C THR A 664 9.97 -13.38 25.08
N ALA A 665 10.58 -14.24 25.90
CA ALA A 665 10.22 -15.64 26.01
C ALA A 665 9.44 -15.95 27.30
N SER A 666 8.61 -16.98 27.26
CA SER A 666 7.99 -17.59 28.45
C SER A 666 8.97 -18.51 29.18
N PHE A 667 8.70 -18.85 30.44
CA PHE A 667 9.57 -19.69 31.27
C PHE A 667 8.82 -20.85 31.90
N ILE A 668 9.40 -22.05 31.82
CA ILE A 668 9.01 -23.23 32.61
C ILE A 668 10.22 -23.67 33.41
N VAL A 669 10.14 -23.60 34.73
CA VAL A 669 11.19 -24.00 35.65
C VAL A 669 10.84 -25.35 36.25
N GLY A 670 11.57 -26.39 35.85
CA GLY A 670 11.40 -27.75 36.33
C GLY A 670 11.78 -27.92 37.80
N ALA A 671 11.46 -29.08 38.37
CA ALA A 671 11.64 -29.38 39.80
C ALA A 671 13.09 -29.28 40.32
N ASN A 672 14.09 -29.29 39.43
CA ASN A 672 15.50 -29.13 39.76
C ASN A 672 16.11 -27.90 39.08
N GLY A 673 15.27 -27.04 38.50
CA GLY A 673 15.66 -25.84 37.79
C GLY A 673 15.64 -24.63 38.71
N LEU A 674 16.51 -23.68 38.42
CA LEU A 674 16.51 -22.35 39.01
C LEU A 674 16.53 -21.29 37.91
N LEU A 675 15.61 -20.32 38.00
CA LEU A 675 15.62 -19.13 37.15
C LEU A 675 16.14 -17.92 37.92
N ASN A 676 17.09 -17.20 37.35
CA ASN A 676 17.63 -15.95 37.87
C ASN A 676 17.70 -14.89 36.75
N LEU A 677 17.16 -13.70 37.01
CA LEU A 677 17.16 -12.58 36.07
C LEU A 677 17.80 -11.38 36.76
N ASN A 678 19.00 -10.99 36.35
CA ASN A 678 19.73 -9.85 36.93
C ASN A 678 19.29 -8.49 36.32
N TYR A 679 18.12 -8.45 35.68
CA TYR A 679 17.48 -7.26 35.14
C TYR A 679 15.96 -7.33 35.33
N ASP A 680 15.30 -6.18 35.33
CA ASP A 680 13.83 -6.11 35.34
C ASP A 680 13.29 -6.73 34.03
N TYR A 681 12.35 -7.66 34.14
CA TYR A 681 11.80 -8.37 32.97
C TYR A 681 10.36 -7.95 32.73
N ASP A 682 10.09 -7.40 31.54
CA ASP A 682 8.74 -7.04 31.09
C ASP A 682 8.25 -8.03 30.02
N GLY A 683 7.57 -9.08 30.46
CA GLY A 683 6.99 -10.12 29.61
C GLY A 683 5.48 -10.00 29.49
N ALA A 684 4.95 -8.83 29.16
CA ALA A 684 3.55 -8.71 28.74
C ALA A 684 3.27 -9.69 27.57
N GLY A 685 2.31 -10.59 27.73
CA GLY A 685 2.04 -11.67 26.77
C GLY A 685 2.77 -13.00 27.04
N GLN A 686 3.62 -13.07 28.08
CA GLN A 686 4.43 -14.24 28.42
C GLN A 686 3.98 -14.89 29.72
N SER A 687 4.30 -16.17 29.87
CA SER A 687 3.97 -16.98 31.04
C SER A 687 5.19 -17.38 31.85
N LEU A 688 5.00 -17.54 33.17
CA LEU A 688 5.95 -18.12 34.11
C LEU A 688 5.33 -19.33 34.82
N GLU A 689 5.89 -20.51 34.63
CA GLU A 689 5.52 -21.71 35.39
C GLU A 689 6.72 -22.19 36.20
N ILE A 690 6.55 -22.33 37.51
CA ILE A 690 7.56 -22.94 38.38
C ILE A 690 6.99 -24.25 38.92
N ALA A 691 7.50 -25.38 38.45
CA ALA A 691 7.07 -26.70 38.90
C ALA A 691 7.37 -26.91 40.40
N ALA A 692 6.69 -27.87 41.03
CA ALA A 692 6.95 -28.21 42.42
C ALA A 692 8.42 -28.67 42.61
N GLY A 693 9.20 -27.91 43.38
CA GLY A 693 10.63 -28.12 43.61
C GLY A 693 11.54 -27.17 42.84
N GLY A 694 11.04 -26.56 41.75
CA GLY A 694 11.76 -25.52 41.01
C GLY A 694 11.84 -24.22 41.81
N THR A 695 12.84 -23.41 41.51
CA THR A 695 13.15 -22.20 42.28
C THR A 695 13.25 -20.97 41.37
N LEU A 696 12.76 -19.83 41.84
CA LEU A 696 12.97 -18.51 41.27
C LEU A 696 13.79 -17.67 42.25
N LEU A 697 14.91 -17.10 41.80
CA LEU A 697 15.61 -16.04 42.50
C LEU A 697 14.99 -14.70 42.08
N LEU A 698 14.10 -14.16 42.92
CA LEU A 698 13.39 -12.92 42.65
C LEU A 698 14.17 -11.73 43.23
N ASP A 699 15.18 -11.25 42.51
CA ASP A 699 16.01 -10.12 42.93
C ASP A 699 15.83 -8.86 42.06
N GLN A 700 15.02 -8.93 41.01
CA GLN A 700 14.57 -7.83 40.14
C GLN A 700 13.05 -7.83 39.97
N ASP A 701 12.49 -6.76 39.40
CA ASP A 701 11.06 -6.67 39.13
C ASP A 701 10.69 -7.44 37.86
N LEU A 702 9.80 -8.43 37.98
CA LEU A 702 9.38 -9.30 36.88
C LEU A 702 7.89 -9.11 36.60
N THR A 703 7.53 -8.97 35.34
CA THR A 703 6.14 -8.86 34.87
C THR A 703 5.81 -9.96 33.88
N PHE A 704 4.70 -10.66 34.10
CA PHE A 704 4.17 -11.71 33.23
C PHE A 704 2.67 -11.54 33.05
N GLU A 705 2.12 -12.07 31.96
CA GLU A 705 0.68 -12.16 31.77
C GLU A 705 0.07 -13.23 32.67
N GLN A 706 0.75 -14.36 32.82
CA GLN A 706 0.33 -15.45 33.68
C GLN A 706 1.52 -15.98 34.48
N ALA A 707 1.29 -16.29 35.75
CA ALA A 707 2.28 -16.98 36.56
C ALA A 707 1.65 -18.10 37.39
N SER A 708 2.38 -19.20 37.57
CA SER A 708 2.01 -20.30 38.45
C SER A 708 3.20 -20.82 39.24
N ILE A 709 2.96 -21.17 40.50
CA ILE A 709 3.97 -21.70 41.43
C ILE A 709 3.44 -23.03 41.98
N GLY A 710 4.10 -24.12 41.61
CA GLY A 710 3.63 -25.48 41.83
C GLY A 710 2.28 -25.70 41.13
N PRO A 711 1.27 -26.29 41.81
CA PRO A 711 -0.06 -26.48 41.26
C PRO A 711 -0.95 -25.22 41.38
N TYR A 712 -0.42 -24.09 41.84
CA TYR A 712 -1.20 -22.91 42.20
C TYR A 712 -0.97 -21.77 41.21
N PRO A 713 -1.96 -21.39 40.37
CA PRO A 713 -1.87 -20.15 39.61
C PRO A 713 -1.86 -18.96 40.57
N LEU A 714 -1.12 -17.91 40.21
CA LEU A 714 -1.16 -16.62 40.91
C LEU A 714 -2.25 -15.75 40.27
N ASP A 715 -3.12 -15.19 41.10
CA ASP A 715 -4.10 -14.20 40.63
C ASP A 715 -3.38 -12.94 40.13
N ALA A 716 -4.02 -12.18 39.24
CA ALA A 716 -3.51 -10.89 38.80
C ALA A 716 -3.21 -9.95 39.98
N GLY A 717 -2.02 -9.36 39.99
CA GLY A 717 -1.54 -8.51 41.07
C GLY A 717 -0.02 -8.40 41.12
N THR A 718 0.49 -7.56 42.03
CA THR A 718 1.92 -7.41 42.30
C THR A 718 2.25 -8.05 43.65
N TYR A 719 3.19 -8.99 43.65
CA TYR A 719 3.63 -9.74 44.82
C TYR A 719 5.11 -9.46 45.10
N THR A 720 5.45 -8.98 46.28
CA THR A 720 6.86 -8.83 46.68
C THR A 720 7.49 -10.19 46.99
N ALA A 721 8.81 -10.32 46.81
CA ALA A 721 9.53 -11.52 47.21
C ALA A 721 9.31 -11.86 48.70
N SER A 722 9.20 -10.85 49.57
CA SER A 722 8.89 -11.06 50.99
C SER A 722 7.49 -11.66 51.23
N GLU A 723 6.49 -11.30 50.42
CA GLU A 723 5.14 -11.86 50.52
C GLU A 723 5.13 -13.31 50.04
N LEU A 724 5.76 -13.60 48.91
CA LEU A 724 5.84 -14.96 48.36
C LEU A 724 6.65 -15.90 49.28
N LEU A 725 7.74 -15.41 49.89
CA LEU A 725 8.52 -16.17 50.89
C LEU A 725 7.73 -16.44 52.19
N ALA A 726 6.79 -15.56 52.54
CA ALA A 726 5.96 -15.73 53.73
C ALA A 726 4.75 -16.65 53.50
N ASP A 727 4.32 -16.82 52.24
CA ASP A 727 3.21 -17.70 51.88
C ASP A 727 3.64 -19.19 51.91
N PRO A 728 2.98 -20.04 52.70
CA PRO A 728 3.36 -21.44 52.82
C PRO A 728 3.19 -22.25 51.52
N ASN A 729 2.42 -21.78 50.54
CA ASN A 729 2.25 -22.43 49.25
C ASN A 729 3.37 -22.10 48.26
N TYR A 730 3.99 -20.92 48.40
CA TYR A 730 4.97 -20.39 47.43
C TYR A 730 6.41 -20.37 47.96
N SER A 731 6.59 -20.35 49.29
CA SER A 731 7.89 -20.18 49.94
C SER A 731 8.99 -21.14 49.52
N SER A 732 8.65 -22.37 49.11
CA SER A 732 9.62 -23.36 48.65
C SER A 732 10.13 -23.14 47.22
N ALA A 733 9.43 -22.31 46.44
CA ALA A 733 9.75 -22.00 45.05
C ALA A 733 10.44 -20.64 44.89
N ILE A 734 10.58 -19.86 45.97
CA ILE A 734 11.31 -18.60 45.98
C ILE A 734 12.62 -18.82 46.72
N ASP A 735 13.74 -18.49 46.06
CA ASP A 735 15.05 -18.65 46.68
C ASP A 735 15.18 -17.72 47.91
N ALA A 736 15.80 -18.20 48.98
CA ALA A 736 15.99 -17.41 50.20
C ALA A 736 16.93 -16.20 50.00
N ALA A 737 17.73 -16.18 48.93
CA ALA A 737 18.56 -15.06 48.52
C ALA A 737 17.80 -13.98 47.72
N SER A 738 16.51 -14.20 47.41
CA SER A 738 15.67 -13.21 46.72
C SER A 738 15.65 -11.87 47.47
N ASN A 739 15.68 -10.76 46.74
CA ASN A 739 15.64 -9.43 47.33
C ASN A 739 14.21 -9.16 47.85
N PRO A 740 14.01 -8.95 49.17
CA PRO A 740 12.66 -8.81 49.74
C PRO A 740 11.79 -7.71 49.12
N GLY A 741 12.40 -6.69 48.49
CA GLY A 741 11.71 -5.58 47.87
C GLY A 741 11.34 -5.76 46.39
N SER A 742 11.92 -6.75 45.71
CA SER A 742 11.64 -7.02 44.29
C SER A 742 10.27 -7.67 44.11
N THR A 743 9.65 -7.47 42.96
CA THR A 743 8.25 -7.82 42.73
C THR A 743 8.05 -8.76 41.56
N LEU A 744 7.06 -9.65 41.69
CA LEU A 744 6.47 -10.41 40.59
C LEU A 744 5.07 -9.82 40.33
N THR A 745 4.89 -9.19 39.18
CA THR A 745 3.61 -8.68 38.72
C THR A 745 2.99 -9.64 37.72
N VAL A 746 1.82 -10.16 38.07
CA VAL A 746 0.96 -10.91 37.16
C VAL A 746 -0.07 -9.91 36.63
N LEU A 747 -0.03 -9.65 35.33
CA LEU A 747 -1.01 -8.76 34.71
C LEU A 747 -2.39 -9.39 34.84
N SER A 748 -3.42 -8.55 34.97
CA SER A 748 -4.75 -9.03 34.63
C SER A 748 -4.69 -9.42 33.17
N ASP A 749 -4.86 -10.71 32.91
CA ASP A 749 -5.19 -11.23 31.57
C ASP A 749 -6.05 -10.17 30.88
N PRO A 750 -5.66 -9.67 29.69
CA PRO A 750 -6.41 -8.69 28.93
C PRO A 750 -7.73 -9.32 28.48
N LEU A 751 -8.59 -9.67 29.43
CA LEU A 751 -9.82 -10.44 29.30
C LEU A 751 -9.79 -11.28 28.02
N GLU A 752 -8.96 -12.32 27.98
CA GLU A 752 -9.19 -13.40 27.03
C GLU A 752 -10.53 -14.03 27.41
N TYR A 753 -11.60 -13.41 26.92
CA TYR A 753 -12.94 -13.93 27.07
C TYR A 753 -12.89 -15.34 26.47
N LYS A 754 -13.13 -16.37 27.29
CA LYS A 754 -13.48 -17.70 26.79
C LYS A 754 -14.85 -17.58 26.12
N ILE A 755 -14.86 -17.09 24.89
CA ILE A 755 -16.06 -16.62 24.18
C ILE A 755 -16.95 -17.78 23.75
N ALA A 756 -16.42 -19.00 23.68
CA ALA A 756 -17.18 -20.17 23.24
C ALA A 756 -16.74 -21.47 23.94
N ILE A 757 -17.69 -22.22 24.48
CA ILE A 757 -17.51 -23.61 24.90
C ILE A 757 -18.06 -24.52 23.79
N PHE A 758 -17.23 -25.44 23.29
CA PHE A 758 -17.62 -26.45 22.31
C PHE A 758 -18.11 -27.72 23.02
N ASN A 759 -19.41 -27.99 22.95
CA ASN A 759 -20.01 -29.22 23.47
C ASN A 759 -20.37 -30.15 22.30
N PHE A 760 -19.63 -31.24 22.11
CA PHE A 760 -19.99 -32.28 21.14
C PHE A 760 -21.12 -33.16 21.70
N ASP A 761 -22.31 -33.11 21.08
CA ASP A 761 -23.40 -34.03 21.38
C ASP A 761 -23.32 -35.23 20.43
N ALA A 762 -22.56 -36.25 20.82
CA ALA A 762 -22.74 -37.58 20.24
C ALA A 762 -24.01 -38.20 20.84
N THR A 763 -25.18 -37.88 20.30
CA THR A 763 -26.43 -38.41 20.83
C THR A 763 -26.47 -39.94 20.64
N ASN A 764 -26.44 -40.63 21.78
CA ASN A 764 -26.33 -42.06 21.93
C ASN A 764 -27.44 -42.87 21.23
N GLY A 765 -27.05 -43.72 20.29
CA GLY A 765 -27.58 -45.06 20.17
C GLY A 765 -26.73 -46.07 20.97
N VAL A 766 -26.81 -46.03 22.32
CA VAL A 766 -26.24 -46.97 23.34
C VAL A 766 -24.71 -47.30 23.23
N SER A 767 -23.85 -47.11 24.24
CA SER A 767 -24.01 -47.31 25.70
C SER A 767 -23.06 -46.47 26.57
N SER A 768 -23.57 -46.12 27.75
CA SER A 768 -22.98 -45.52 28.97
C SER A 768 -21.52 -45.86 29.34
N ASP A 769 -20.64 -44.86 29.49
CA ASP A 769 -20.31 -44.21 30.79
C ASP A 769 -19.34 -43.02 30.60
N VAL A 770 -19.42 -42.07 31.53
CA VAL A 770 -19.10 -40.63 31.49
C VAL A 770 -17.62 -40.30 31.73
N PHE A 771 -17.06 -39.31 31.01
CA PHE A 771 -16.44 -38.05 31.49
C PHE A 771 -15.61 -37.39 30.37
N ALA A 772 -15.95 -36.15 30.04
CA ALA A 772 -15.33 -35.31 29.03
C ALA A 772 -14.48 -34.22 29.68
N TYR A 773 -13.28 -33.98 29.11
CA TYR A 773 -12.71 -32.65 28.90
C TYR A 773 -11.88 -32.72 27.61
N SER A 774 -11.89 -31.60 26.88
CA SER A 774 -11.49 -31.39 25.50
C SER A 774 -9.99 -31.20 25.31
N ASP A 775 -9.44 -31.95 24.36
CA ASP A 775 -8.43 -31.51 23.36
C ASP A 775 -8.67 -32.39 22.13
N VAL A 776 -9.33 -31.87 21.09
CA VAL A 776 -9.63 -32.66 19.89
C VAL A 776 -8.48 -32.53 18.91
N SER A 777 -7.41 -33.28 19.19
CA SER A 777 -6.51 -33.85 18.19
C SER A 777 -6.46 -35.36 18.42
N ASP A 778 -7.58 -36.05 18.16
CA ASP A 778 -7.68 -37.50 18.36
C ASP A 778 -7.50 -38.25 17.04
N TRP A 779 -6.27 -38.26 16.53
CA TRP A 779 -5.88 -39.26 15.52
C TRP A 779 -4.47 -39.82 15.74
N ASP A 780 -4.37 -40.88 16.53
CA ASP A 780 -3.19 -41.77 16.58
C ASP A 780 -3.29 -42.86 15.50
N LEU A 781 -2.47 -42.72 14.45
CA LEU A 781 -2.37 -43.61 13.29
C LEU A 781 -1.84 -45.03 13.61
N THR A 782 -1.39 -45.30 14.83
CA THR A 782 -0.63 -46.53 15.12
C THR A 782 -1.47 -47.82 15.24
N ASN A 783 -2.81 -47.74 15.28
CA ASN A 783 -3.66 -48.92 15.54
C ASN A 783 -4.75 -49.26 14.50
N ALA A 784 -4.72 -48.67 13.30
CA ALA A 784 -5.67 -49.01 12.22
C ALA A 784 -5.31 -50.35 11.51
N GLY A 785 -5.42 -51.46 12.23
CA GLY A 785 -5.29 -52.82 11.70
C GLY A 785 -6.55 -53.27 10.95
N THR A 786 -6.35 -53.79 9.74
CA THR A 786 -7.38 -54.29 8.83
C THR A 786 -8.20 -55.45 9.42
N GLY A 787 -9.52 -55.31 9.44
CA GLY A 787 -10.50 -56.40 9.37
C GLY A 787 -10.51 -57.41 10.52
N ALA A 788 -11.14 -57.07 11.64
CA ALA A 788 -11.73 -58.07 12.54
C ALA A 788 -12.86 -57.48 13.39
N SER A 789 -14.00 -58.15 13.40
CA SER A 789 -15.08 -57.92 14.37
C SER A 789 -14.58 -58.36 15.74
N TYR A 790 -14.36 -57.41 16.66
CA TYR A 790 -13.89 -57.70 18.03
C TYR A 790 -14.99 -57.42 19.05
N THR A 791 -15.65 -58.49 19.50
CA THR A 791 -16.30 -58.55 20.81
C THR A 791 -15.28 -59.06 21.82
N ASN A 792 -14.60 -58.18 22.55
CA ASN A 792 -13.92 -58.57 23.79
C ASN A 792 -13.89 -57.42 24.78
N ALA A 793 -14.58 -57.63 25.91
CA ALA A 793 -14.49 -56.81 27.10
C ALA A 793 -13.16 -57.09 27.83
N ASN A 794 -12.57 -56.06 28.42
CA ASN A 794 -11.33 -56.03 29.21
C ASN A 794 -10.00 -55.98 28.44
N ALA A 795 -9.62 -54.79 27.98
CA ALA A 795 -8.24 -54.31 28.03
C ALA A 795 -8.27 -52.77 28.01
N ALA A 796 -7.47 -52.15 28.88
CA ALA A 796 -7.30 -50.70 28.96
C ALA A 796 -6.35 -50.19 27.86
N PHE A 797 -6.59 -48.94 27.44
CA PHE A 797 -5.81 -48.05 26.55
C PHE A 797 -6.15 -47.94 25.04
N ASN A 798 -6.13 -46.67 24.59
CA ASN A 798 -6.25 -45.98 23.29
C ASN A 798 -7.49 -46.29 22.42
N LYS A 799 -8.42 -45.32 22.30
CA LYS A 799 -9.68 -45.51 21.57
C LYS A 799 -10.04 -44.36 20.63
N THR A 800 -10.12 -44.74 19.35
CA THR A 800 -10.67 -44.10 18.16
C THR A 800 -12.21 -43.98 18.19
N ALA A 801 -12.78 -42.89 17.66
CA ALA A 801 -14.20 -42.82 17.29
C ALA A 801 -14.42 -43.25 15.82
N ASN A 802 -14.88 -44.49 15.59
CA ASN A 802 -15.27 -44.98 14.26
C ASN A 802 -16.81 -45.03 14.15
N VAL A 803 -17.41 -44.33 13.18
CA VAL A 803 -18.83 -44.51 12.82
C VAL A 803 -18.94 -45.29 11.50
N THR A 804 -19.68 -46.41 11.53
CA THR A 804 -20.04 -47.17 10.33
C THR A 804 -21.42 -46.72 9.87
N ALA A 805 -21.51 -45.95 8.78
CA ALA A 805 -22.80 -45.58 8.19
C ALA A 805 -23.48 -46.82 7.57
N ASN A 806 -24.61 -47.24 8.14
CA ASN A 806 -25.49 -48.22 7.52
C ASN A 806 -26.46 -47.50 6.57
N ASN A 807 -26.65 -48.08 5.39
CA ASN A 807 -27.42 -47.57 4.26
C ASN A 807 -28.82 -47.06 4.68
N VAL A 808 -28.99 -45.74 4.82
CA VAL A 808 -30.31 -45.10 5.00
C VAL A 808 -30.72 -44.53 3.65
N ALA A 809 -31.88 -44.96 3.17
CA ALA A 809 -32.45 -44.47 1.92
C ALA A 809 -32.60 -42.94 1.95
N ASN A 810 -32.34 -42.33 0.79
CA ASN A 810 -32.31 -40.90 0.48
C ASN A 810 -33.60 -40.13 0.83
N THR A 811 -33.91 -39.97 2.11
CA THR A 811 -34.90 -39.00 2.61
C THR A 811 -34.13 -37.78 3.08
N ILE A 812 -34.24 -36.70 2.30
CA ILE A 812 -33.74 -35.35 2.59
C ILE A 812 -34.60 -34.75 3.71
N ASP A 813 -34.64 -35.40 4.86
CA ASP A 813 -35.21 -34.88 6.09
C ASP A 813 -34.09 -34.81 7.13
N PRO A 814 -33.53 -33.62 7.41
CA PRO A 814 -32.44 -33.44 8.37
C PRO A 814 -32.86 -33.74 9.81
N VAL A 815 -34.14 -34.04 10.08
CA VAL A 815 -34.63 -34.33 11.43
C VAL A 815 -34.45 -35.81 11.80
N SER A 816 -34.12 -36.70 10.85
CA SER A 816 -33.98 -38.15 11.13
C SER A 816 -32.71 -38.81 10.57
N GLY A 817 -31.74 -38.03 10.07
CA GLY A 817 -30.48 -38.54 9.51
C GLY A 817 -29.36 -38.73 10.53
N ASN A 818 -28.36 -39.56 10.20
CA ASN A 818 -27.09 -39.61 10.94
C ASN A 818 -26.27 -38.36 10.60
N TYR A 819 -25.95 -37.54 11.58
CA TYR A 819 -25.08 -36.36 11.45
C TYR A 819 -24.08 -36.32 12.61
N HIS A 820 -22.97 -35.62 12.41
CA HIS A 820 -22.12 -35.17 13.52
C HIS A 820 -22.58 -33.79 13.93
N SER A 821 -22.68 -33.47 15.23
CA SER A 821 -22.92 -32.09 15.64
C SER A 821 -22.06 -31.66 16.81
N PHE A 822 -21.86 -30.35 16.90
CA PHE A 822 -21.27 -29.70 18.06
C PHE A 822 -22.04 -28.40 18.34
N ASN A 823 -22.15 -28.06 19.62
CA ASN A 823 -22.75 -26.83 20.09
C ASN A 823 -21.66 -25.83 20.48
N VAL A 824 -21.84 -24.58 20.09
CA VAL A 824 -21.04 -23.43 20.49
C VAL A 824 -21.91 -22.62 21.45
N ALA A 825 -21.62 -22.66 22.74
CA ALA A 825 -22.29 -21.83 23.73
C ALA A 825 -21.45 -20.58 24.00
N VAL A 826 -22.05 -19.40 23.90
CA VAL A 826 -21.40 -18.12 24.18
C VAL A 826 -21.47 -17.87 25.67
N GLU A 827 -20.32 -17.85 26.34
CA GLU A 827 -20.23 -17.61 27.77
C GLU A 827 -19.21 -16.50 28.08
N GLY A 828 -19.33 -15.91 29.27
CA GLY A 828 -18.32 -14.99 29.79
C GLY A 828 -18.35 -13.57 29.21
N LEU A 829 -19.15 -13.27 28.18
CA LEU A 829 -19.28 -11.92 27.64
C LEU A 829 -19.76 -10.92 28.70
N ALA A 830 -19.17 -9.72 28.71
CA ALA A 830 -19.64 -8.61 29.53
C ALA A 830 -21.09 -8.24 29.18
N ALA A 831 -21.81 -7.61 30.12
CA ALA A 831 -23.18 -7.19 29.90
C ALA A 831 -23.26 -6.22 28.71
N GLY A 832 -24.01 -6.59 27.66
CA GLY A 832 -24.13 -5.82 26.43
C GLY A 832 -23.10 -6.15 25.34
N ALA A 833 -22.07 -6.94 25.66
CA ALA A 833 -21.14 -7.46 24.66
C ALA A 833 -21.78 -8.60 23.86
N THR A 834 -21.42 -8.70 22.59
CA THR A 834 -21.91 -9.73 21.69
C THR A 834 -20.78 -10.38 20.90
N LEU A 835 -20.94 -11.64 20.50
CA LEU A 835 -20.00 -12.37 19.66
C LEU A 835 -20.49 -12.44 18.21
N ASN A 836 -19.60 -12.11 17.29
CA ASN A 836 -19.82 -12.22 15.85
C ASN A 836 -18.91 -13.31 15.27
N LEU A 837 -19.48 -14.42 14.80
CA LEU A 837 -18.76 -15.50 14.14
C LEU A 837 -18.67 -15.24 12.64
N ASN A 838 -17.50 -15.44 12.03
CA ASN A 838 -17.27 -15.09 10.63
C ASN A 838 -16.89 -16.27 9.73
N ASN A 839 -16.23 -17.31 10.27
CA ASN A 839 -15.80 -18.46 9.47
C ASN A 839 -15.70 -19.72 10.33
N LEU A 840 -16.06 -20.86 9.73
CA LEU A 840 -15.88 -22.21 10.26
C LEU A 840 -14.92 -22.96 9.32
N GLY A 841 -13.69 -23.17 9.77
CA GLY A 841 -12.71 -24.07 9.17
C GLY A 841 -12.77 -25.47 9.79
N LEU A 842 -12.45 -26.51 9.03
CA LEU A 842 -12.24 -27.88 9.51
C LEU A 842 -11.44 -28.69 8.49
N ASP A 843 -10.86 -29.79 8.95
CA ASP A 843 -10.22 -30.80 8.11
C ASP A 843 -11.15 -32.01 7.99
N TYR A 844 -11.65 -32.26 6.79
CA TYR A 844 -12.44 -33.45 6.51
C TYR A 844 -11.51 -34.57 6.00
N ILE A 845 -11.43 -35.68 6.74
CA ILE A 845 -10.56 -36.82 6.39
C ILE A 845 -11.41 -37.92 5.73
N CYS A 846 -11.08 -38.26 4.50
CA CYS A 846 -11.69 -39.35 3.74
C CYS A 846 -10.67 -40.48 3.57
N LEU A 847 -10.87 -41.66 4.18
CA LEU A 847 -9.89 -42.76 4.05
C LEU A 847 -10.17 -43.71 2.88
N SER A 848 -11.30 -43.56 2.19
CA SER A 848 -11.65 -44.38 1.03
C SER A 848 -12.47 -43.54 0.07
N PRO A 849 -12.17 -43.53 -1.24
CA PRO A 849 -12.86 -42.67 -2.19
C PRO A 849 -14.38 -42.89 -2.20
N LEU A 850 -15.13 -41.79 -2.05
CA LEU A 850 -16.56 -41.79 -1.77
C LEU A 850 -17.31 -40.94 -2.81
N GLY A 851 -18.48 -41.41 -3.26
CA GLY A 851 -19.42 -40.62 -4.05
C GLY A 851 -20.40 -39.83 -3.18
N PHE A 852 -19.89 -38.94 -2.31
CA PHE A 852 -20.70 -38.27 -1.29
C PHE A 852 -20.71 -36.74 -1.43
N ARG A 853 -21.64 -36.13 -0.69
CA ARG A 853 -21.73 -34.68 -0.46
C ARG A 853 -21.61 -34.42 1.04
N LEU A 854 -20.76 -33.47 1.43
CA LEU A 854 -20.71 -32.90 2.77
C LEU A 854 -21.63 -31.68 2.82
N ALA A 855 -22.49 -31.59 3.82
CA ALA A 855 -23.31 -30.40 4.07
C ALA A 855 -23.21 -30.00 5.53
N ILE A 856 -23.11 -28.70 5.80
CA ILE A 856 -23.10 -28.13 7.15
C ILE A 856 -24.43 -27.42 7.36
N TYR A 857 -25.08 -27.72 8.48
CA TYR A 857 -26.30 -27.07 8.97
C TYR A 857 -25.99 -26.39 10.29
N SER A 858 -26.80 -25.40 10.66
CA SER A 858 -26.74 -24.83 12.00
C SER A 858 -28.13 -24.60 12.57
N SER A 859 -28.33 -24.93 13.85
CA SER A 859 -29.56 -24.58 14.56
C SER A 859 -29.36 -23.23 15.24
N VAL A 860 -29.72 -22.16 14.55
CA VAL A 860 -29.84 -20.86 15.22
C VAL A 860 -31.22 -20.82 15.87
N THR A 861 -31.26 -20.96 17.20
CA THR A 861 -32.50 -20.91 17.97
C THR A 861 -33.14 -19.54 17.88
N GLY A 862 -34.32 -19.43 17.27
CA GLY A 862 -35.13 -18.20 17.26
C GLY A 862 -35.90 -17.96 15.95
N GLN A 863 -35.40 -18.50 14.83
CA GLN A 863 -36.09 -18.52 13.55
C GLN A 863 -36.47 -19.96 13.24
N GLY A 864 -37.76 -20.29 13.29
CA GLY A 864 -38.32 -21.62 13.01
C GLY A 864 -38.21 -22.05 11.55
N THR A 865 -37.11 -21.74 10.88
CA THR A 865 -36.78 -22.17 9.54
C THR A 865 -35.47 -22.95 9.62
N ASN A 866 -35.55 -24.26 9.40
CA ASN A 866 -34.45 -24.99 8.76
C ASN A 866 -34.23 -24.32 7.40
N THR A 867 -33.54 -23.20 7.38
CA THR A 867 -33.11 -22.57 6.15
C THR A 867 -32.02 -23.48 5.65
N PHE A 868 -32.42 -24.41 4.79
CA PHE A 868 -31.54 -24.94 3.76
C PHE A 868 -30.76 -23.74 3.26
N MET A 869 -29.45 -23.69 3.46
CA MET A 869 -28.60 -22.82 2.66
C MET A 869 -28.59 -23.41 1.25
N SER A 870 -29.74 -23.31 0.58
CA SER A 870 -29.94 -23.55 -0.84
C SER A 870 -30.95 -22.54 -1.39
N GLY A 871 -30.44 -21.44 -1.96
CA GLY A 871 -30.65 -21.38 -3.41
C GLY A 871 -29.83 -22.54 -3.98
N ASP A 872 -30.40 -23.36 -4.86
CA ASP A 872 -30.01 -24.71 -5.33
C ASP A 872 -28.51 -25.07 -5.60
N THR A 873 -27.56 -24.22 -5.25
CA THR A 873 -26.11 -24.45 -5.25
C THR A 873 -25.59 -24.62 -3.81
N PRO A 874 -25.02 -25.80 -3.46
CA PRO A 874 -24.27 -25.99 -2.23
C PRO A 874 -23.20 -24.89 -2.07
N LEU A 875 -23.03 -24.34 -0.86
CA LEU A 875 -21.92 -23.40 -0.54
C LEU A 875 -20.53 -24.04 -0.73
N TYR A 876 -20.48 -25.36 -0.85
CA TYR A 876 -19.32 -26.11 -1.33
C TYR A 876 -19.80 -27.41 -2.00
N ASP A 877 -19.96 -27.40 -3.33
CA ASP A 877 -19.93 -28.65 -4.12
C ASP A 877 -18.46 -28.89 -4.44
N SER A 878 -17.75 -29.65 -3.61
CA SER A 878 -16.35 -30.02 -3.86
C SER A 878 -16.16 -30.86 -5.14
N GLY A 879 -17.22 -31.05 -5.93
CA GLY A 879 -17.32 -32.19 -6.80
C GLY A 879 -17.30 -33.48 -5.97
N THR A 880 -17.50 -34.58 -6.67
CA THR A 880 -17.42 -35.90 -6.06
C THR A 880 -16.00 -36.10 -5.51
N ILE A 881 -15.83 -36.21 -4.18
CA ILE A 881 -14.52 -36.46 -3.55
C ILE A 881 -14.09 -37.91 -3.81
N ASN A 882 -13.51 -38.12 -4.99
CA ASN A 882 -13.19 -39.45 -5.53
C ASN A 882 -11.84 -40.00 -5.08
N SER A 883 -11.18 -39.41 -4.08
CA SER A 883 -9.90 -39.88 -3.53
C SER A 883 -9.93 -39.93 -2.01
N ALA A 884 -9.10 -40.80 -1.43
CA ALA A 884 -8.78 -40.70 -0.02
C ALA A 884 -7.82 -39.51 0.19
N GLY A 885 -8.00 -38.76 1.27
CA GLY A 885 -7.23 -37.55 1.59
C GLY A 885 -7.85 -36.74 2.73
N THR A 886 -7.12 -35.74 3.20
CA THR A 886 -7.62 -34.68 4.09
C THR A 886 -8.01 -33.48 3.22
N TYR A 887 -9.14 -32.86 3.55
CA TYR A 887 -9.73 -31.77 2.78
C TYR A 887 -10.04 -30.60 3.72
N ASP A 888 -9.36 -29.49 3.53
CA ASP A 888 -9.61 -28.26 4.28
C ASP A 888 -10.92 -27.64 3.80
N VAL A 889 -11.92 -27.60 4.67
CA VAL A 889 -13.24 -27.02 4.41
C VAL A 889 -13.33 -25.71 5.18
N ASN A 890 -13.54 -24.61 4.47
CA ASN A 890 -13.78 -23.29 5.07
C ASN A 890 -15.16 -22.79 4.65
N VAL A 891 -16.00 -22.45 5.63
CA VAL A 891 -17.35 -21.95 5.43
C VAL A 891 -17.51 -20.58 6.07
N ALA A 892 -17.72 -19.57 5.23
CA ALA A 892 -18.03 -18.22 5.68
C ALA A 892 -19.42 -18.18 6.35
N LEU A 893 -19.48 -17.61 7.56
CA LEU A 893 -20.67 -17.50 8.40
C LEU A 893 -21.31 -16.12 8.24
N THR A 894 -21.74 -15.78 7.02
CA THR A 894 -22.24 -14.43 6.68
C THR A 894 -23.67 -14.14 7.12
N ASN A 895 -24.39 -15.13 7.66
CA ASN A 895 -25.76 -14.94 8.12
C ASN A 895 -25.80 -14.11 9.41
N VAL A 896 -26.74 -13.17 9.51
CA VAL A 896 -27.00 -12.36 10.71
C VAL A 896 -27.22 -13.20 11.96
N ALA A 897 -27.63 -14.46 11.80
CA ALA A 897 -27.83 -15.42 12.86
C ALA A 897 -26.52 -15.89 13.54
N PHE A 898 -25.36 -15.61 12.93
CA PHE A 898 -24.03 -15.83 13.49
C PHE A 898 -23.42 -14.53 14.05
N GLN A 899 -24.17 -13.42 13.99
CA GLN A 899 -23.75 -12.11 14.46
C GLN A 899 -24.50 -11.78 15.75
N ALA A 900 -23.90 -10.93 16.58
CA ALA A 900 -24.47 -10.38 17.80
C ALA A 900 -24.94 -11.43 18.84
N LEU A 901 -24.19 -12.53 19.00
CA LEU A 901 -24.53 -13.58 19.96
C LEU A 901 -24.30 -13.13 21.41
N GLU A 902 -25.33 -13.18 22.23
CA GLU A 902 -25.27 -12.73 23.62
C GLU A 902 -24.79 -13.84 24.57
N ASN A 903 -24.35 -13.44 25.77
CA ASN A 903 -23.99 -14.37 26.83
C ASN A 903 -25.17 -15.31 27.17
N GLY A 904 -24.95 -16.62 27.06
CA GLY A 904 -25.95 -17.67 27.28
C GLY A 904 -26.63 -18.17 26.00
N GLU A 905 -26.38 -17.57 24.83
CA GLU A 905 -26.85 -18.10 23.55
C GLU A 905 -26.00 -19.28 23.08
N SER A 906 -26.60 -20.17 22.28
CA SER A 906 -25.90 -21.33 21.74
C SER A 906 -26.26 -21.60 20.29
N ILE A 907 -25.27 -22.00 19.49
CA ILE A 907 -25.42 -22.41 18.11
C ILE A 907 -25.00 -23.87 17.96
N GLU A 908 -25.89 -24.73 17.47
CA GLU A 908 -25.49 -26.07 17.04
C GLU A 908 -25.00 -25.99 15.59
N PHE A 909 -23.89 -26.64 15.26
CA PHE A 909 -23.48 -26.96 13.89
C PHE A 909 -23.64 -28.46 13.68
N ARG A 910 -24.28 -28.87 12.57
CA ARG A 910 -24.49 -30.27 12.18
C ARG A 910 -23.86 -30.57 10.83
N PHE A 911 -22.98 -31.55 10.77
CA PHE A 911 -22.38 -32.09 9.56
C PHE A 911 -23.18 -33.30 9.09
N VAL A 912 -23.82 -33.16 7.94
CA VAL A 912 -24.52 -34.27 7.28
C VAL A 912 -23.63 -34.80 6.17
N ILE A 913 -23.36 -36.09 6.23
CA ILE A 913 -22.58 -36.81 5.23
C ILE A 913 -23.54 -37.71 4.46
N ALA A 914 -23.89 -37.31 3.23
CA ALA A 914 -24.77 -38.09 2.38
C ALA A 914 -23.94 -39.00 1.47
N ASP A 915 -23.77 -40.28 1.85
CA ASP A 915 -23.19 -41.30 0.96
C ASP A 915 -24.29 -41.96 0.12
N SER A 916 -24.20 -41.81 -1.20
CA SER A 916 -25.11 -42.46 -2.15
C SER A 916 -24.71 -43.90 -2.50
N SER A 917 -23.56 -44.37 -2.00
CA SER A 917 -23.03 -45.68 -2.29
C SER A 917 -23.54 -46.75 -1.32
N ASN A 918 -23.80 -47.96 -1.83
CA ASN A 918 -24.34 -49.06 -1.03
C ASN A 918 -23.26 -49.84 -0.23
N SER A 919 -22.07 -49.30 0.02
CA SER A 919 -20.99 -50.04 0.68
C SER A 919 -20.86 -49.72 2.17
N GLY A 920 -21.28 -50.64 3.05
CA GLY A 920 -21.30 -50.47 4.51
C GLY A 920 -19.95 -50.59 5.23
N SER A 921 -18.86 -50.06 4.68
CA SER A 921 -17.52 -50.14 5.31
C SER A 921 -16.63 -48.96 4.91
N ARG A 922 -17.06 -47.74 5.22
CA ARG A 922 -16.35 -46.50 4.86
C ARG A 922 -16.07 -45.70 6.12
N ILE A 923 -14.84 -45.21 6.23
CA ILE A 923 -14.33 -44.45 7.38
C ILE A 923 -14.06 -43.02 6.92
N HIS A 924 -14.65 -42.06 7.62
CA HIS A 924 -14.38 -40.64 7.49
C HIS A 924 -14.15 -40.03 8.88
N GLY A 925 -13.50 -38.87 8.93
CA GLY A 925 -13.25 -38.10 10.13
C GLY A 925 -13.44 -36.60 9.87
N ILE A 926 -13.70 -35.86 10.93
CA ILE A 926 -13.64 -34.40 10.96
C ILE A 926 -12.60 -34.07 12.03
N ASP A 927 -11.63 -33.24 11.68
CA ASP A 927 -10.54 -32.81 12.53
C ASP A 927 -10.35 -31.29 12.42
N ASN A 928 -9.51 -30.71 13.28
CA ASN A 928 -9.09 -29.30 13.23
C ASN A 928 -10.22 -28.28 13.03
N ILE A 929 -11.35 -28.45 13.73
CA ILE A 929 -12.45 -27.47 13.66
C ILE A 929 -11.98 -26.14 14.25
N ASN A 930 -11.90 -25.12 13.40
CA ASN A 930 -11.51 -23.77 13.77
C ASN A 930 -12.69 -22.81 13.53
N LEU A 931 -13.19 -22.18 14.58
CA LEU A 931 -14.24 -21.18 14.49
C LEU A 931 -13.65 -19.81 14.79
N THR A 932 -13.71 -18.90 13.83
CA THR A 932 -13.20 -17.54 14.00
C THR A 932 -14.36 -16.55 14.15
N GLY A 933 -14.10 -15.48 14.89
CA GLY A 933 -15.06 -14.42 15.16
C GLY A 933 -14.41 -13.24 15.90
N TRP A 934 -15.20 -12.22 16.22
CA TRP A 934 -14.80 -11.10 17.06
C TRP A 934 -15.87 -10.80 18.10
N VAL A 935 -15.45 -10.30 19.27
CA VAL A 935 -16.37 -9.77 20.27
C VAL A 935 -16.59 -8.30 19.96
N ASP A 936 -17.84 -7.93 19.74
CA ASP A 936 -18.24 -6.54 19.91
C ASP A 936 -18.38 -6.34 21.41
N ALA A 937 -17.42 -5.65 22.03
CA ALA A 937 -17.27 -5.56 23.49
C ALA A 937 -18.45 -4.88 24.19
N GLY A 938 -19.51 -4.51 23.46
CA GLY A 938 -20.66 -3.82 24.02
C GLY A 938 -20.15 -2.61 24.77
N LEU A 939 -19.21 -1.89 24.15
CA LEU A 939 -18.59 -0.72 24.74
C LEU A 939 -19.74 0.15 25.18
N GLY A 940 -19.96 0.22 26.51
CA GLY A 940 -20.87 1.19 27.11
C GLY A 940 -20.64 2.53 26.42
N PRO A 941 -21.70 3.35 26.33
CA PRO A 941 -21.79 4.39 25.32
C PRO A 941 -20.45 5.07 25.15
N HIS A 942 -19.91 4.97 23.94
CA HIS A 942 -18.62 5.54 23.59
C HIS A 942 -18.87 6.78 22.73
N VAL A 943 -17.86 7.63 22.65
CA VAL A 943 -17.85 8.66 21.63
C VAL A 943 -17.50 7.95 20.33
N GLY A 944 -18.41 7.95 19.35
CA GLY A 944 -18.14 7.39 18.03
C GLY A 944 -17.15 8.25 17.24
N GLU A 945 -17.24 8.23 15.92
CA GLU A 945 -16.36 9.04 15.08
C GLU A 945 -16.56 10.53 15.39
N VAL A 946 -15.46 11.24 15.71
CA VAL A 946 -15.48 12.69 15.95
C VAL A 946 -15.05 13.40 14.67
N ALA A 947 -15.96 14.14 14.06
CA ALA A 947 -15.72 14.95 12.89
C ALA A 947 -15.49 16.42 13.27
N PHE A 948 -14.58 17.10 12.57
CA PHE A 948 -14.34 18.53 12.74
C PHE A 948 -14.64 19.26 11.44
N ALA A 949 -15.38 20.36 11.54
CA ALA A 949 -15.63 21.28 10.44
C ALA A 949 -15.48 22.73 10.91
N ILE A 950 -15.30 23.65 9.98
CA ILE A 950 -15.29 25.10 10.25
C ILE A 950 -16.58 25.68 9.68
N SER A 951 -17.35 26.39 10.51
CA SER A 951 -18.56 27.10 10.09
C SER A 951 -18.46 28.57 10.52
N GLY A 952 -18.14 29.45 9.57
CA GLY A 952 -17.84 30.85 9.87
C GLY A 952 -16.55 30.99 10.68
N SER A 953 -16.61 31.71 11.80
CA SER A 953 -15.50 31.83 12.77
C SER A 953 -15.50 30.74 13.85
N GLY A 954 -16.42 29.77 13.79
CA GLY A 954 -16.55 28.70 14.78
C GLY A 954 -16.00 27.36 14.32
N ALA A 955 -15.48 26.58 15.26
CA ALA A 955 -15.23 25.15 15.09
C ALA A 955 -16.51 24.38 15.40
N VAL A 956 -16.91 23.50 14.49
CA VAL A 956 -18.01 22.55 14.66
C VAL A 956 -17.40 21.20 14.97
N VAL A 957 -17.70 20.66 16.14
CA VAL A 957 -17.32 19.31 16.56
C VAL A 957 -18.55 18.44 16.42
N GLY A 958 -18.54 17.48 15.50
CA GLY A 958 -19.59 16.48 15.32
C GLY A 958 -19.17 15.13 15.91
N TRP A 959 -20.10 14.37 16.50
CA TRP A 959 -19.83 13.00 16.96
C TRP A 959 -21.10 12.14 16.95
N ASP A 960 -20.94 10.83 16.79
CA ASP A 960 -22.05 9.89 16.96
C ASP A 960 -22.40 9.70 18.43
N THR A 961 -23.70 9.69 18.71
CA THR A 961 -24.23 9.75 20.07
C THR A 961 -25.30 8.70 20.30
N TYR A 962 -25.40 8.27 21.55
CA TYR A 962 -26.40 7.31 22.01
C TYR A 962 -27.48 8.02 22.82
N SER A 963 -28.73 7.63 22.61
CA SER A 963 -29.88 8.22 23.30
C SER A 963 -29.74 8.16 24.82
N GLY A 964 -29.86 9.30 25.48
CA GLY A 964 -29.87 9.40 26.95
C GLY A 964 -28.50 9.49 27.61
N VAL A 965 -27.41 9.46 26.84
CA VAL A 965 -26.03 9.60 27.35
C VAL A 965 -25.65 11.07 27.36
N THR A 966 -25.12 11.59 28.46
CA THR A 966 -24.64 12.98 28.47
C THR A 966 -23.22 13.02 27.92
N TYR A 967 -22.99 13.89 26.95
CA TYR A 967 -21.67 14.20 26.40
C TYR A 967 -21.26 15.59 26.89
N ALA A 968 -19.96 15.79 27.08
CA ALA A 968 -19.36 17.11 27.31
C ALA A 968 -18.32 17.39 26.24
N VAL A 969 -18.48 18.50 25.53
CA VAL A 969 -17.45 19.00 24.62
C VAL A 969 -16.54 19.89 25.44
N GLN A 970 -15.26 19.57 25.44
CA GLN A 970 -14.23 20.25 26.21
C GLN A 970 -13.25 20.94 25.27
N TYR A 971 -12.81 22.12 25.69
CA TYR A 971 -11.82 22.94 24.99
C TYR A 971 -10.61 23.19 25.89
N ASP A 972 -9.43 23.22 25.29
CA ASP A 972 -8.20 23.70 25.90
C ASP A 972 -7.39 24.50 24.86
N ASP A 973 -6.71 25.55 25.31
CA ASP A 973 -5.81 26.35 24.48
C ASP A 973 -4.39 25.74 24.44
N ASN A 974 -4.05 24.81 25.34
CA ASN A 974 -2.71 24.26 25.46
C ASN A 974 -2.64 22.85 26.09
N LEU A 975 -1.97 21.90 25.42
CA LEU A 975 -1.76 20.54 25.94
C LEU A 975 -0.55 20.38 26.88
N THR A 976 0.25 21.42 27.16
CA THR A 976 1.62 21.25 27.73
C THR A 976 1.79 21.29 29.26
N THR A 977 0.71 21.29 30.05
CA THR A 977 0.69 21.10 31.52
C THR A 977 -0.72 20.63 31.89
N PRO A 978 -0.98 19.83 32.96
CA PRO A 978 -2.22 19.05 33.10
C PRO A 978 -3.43 19.83 32.58
N PRO A 979 -3.97 19.43 31.42
CA PRO A 979 -4.76 20.34 30.59
C PRO A 979 -5.99 20.83 31.35
N GLY A 980 -6.18 22.15 31.32
CA GLY A 980 -7.26 22.87 31.97
C GLY A 980 -8.56 22.80 31.18
N TRP A 981 -8.93 21.59 30.75
CA TRP A 981 -10.12 21.34 29.91
C TRP A 981 -11.35 22.04 30.48
N THR A 982 -11.90 22.97 29.70
CA THR A 982 -13.11 23.70 30.04
C THR A 982 -14.29 23.10 29.27
N ASN A 983 -15.35 22.69 29.96
CA ASN A 983 -16.60 22.28 29.31
C ASN A 983 -17.18 23.49 28.59
N ILE A 984 -17.23 23.42 27.26
CA ILE A 984 -17.85 24.46 26.41
C ILE A 984 -19.30 24.12 26.07
N ASP A 985 -19.65 22.83 26.04
CA ASP A 985 -21.03 22.37 25.89
C ASP A 985 -21.27 21.05 26.63
N SER A 986 -22.52 20.80 27.01
CA SER A 986 -22.96 19.50 27.53
C SER A 986 -24.33 19.15 26.99
N VAL A 987 -24.40 18.05 26.25
CA VAL A 987 -25.56 17.68 25.45
C VAL A 987 -25.97 16.24 25.76
N VAL A 988 -27.26 16.00 25.93
CA VAL A 988 -27.78 14.62 26.05
C VAL A 988 -27.96 14.06 24.65
N GLY A 989 -27.29 12.94 24.39
CA GLY A 989 -27.32 12.21 23.14
C GLY A 989 -28.72 11.82 22.70
N ILE A 990 -28.88 11.83 21.39
CA ILE A 990 -29.98 11.24 20.64
C ILE A 990 -29.34 10.29 19.63
N ASP A 991 -29.94 9.11 19.39
CA ASP A 991 -29.31 8.15 18.47
C ASP A 991 -29.01 8.80 17.12
N GLY A 992 -27.73 8.82 16.74
CA GLY A 992 -27.20 9.48 15.55
C GLY A 992 -26.16 10.57 15.84
N MET A 993 -25.82 11.36 14.82
CA MET A 993 -24.79 12.38 14.89
C MET A 993 -25.31 13.67 15.56
N MET A 994 -24.62 14.14 16.59
CA MET A 994 -24.80 15.49 17.15
C MET A 994 -23.61 16.37 16.79
N SER A 995 -23.78 17.68 16.87
CA SER A 995 -22.67 18.62 16.78
C SER A 995 -22.80 19.77 17.77
N SER A 996 -21.64 20.31 18.15
CA SER A 996 -21.49 21.51 18.98
C SER A 996 -20.62 22.51 18.24
N THR A 997 -21.06 23.77 18.19
CA THR A 997 -20.30 24.85 17.57
C THR A 997 -19.72 25.76 18.65
N ASN A 998 -18.40 25.96 18.64
CA ASN A 998 -17.71 26.91 19.51
C ASN A 998 -17.09 28.04 18.68
N GLU A 999 -17.30 29.30 19.06
CA GLU A 999 -16.61 30.41 18.41
C GLU A 999 -15.12 30.37 18.74
N MET A 1000 -14.26 30.28 17.72
CA MET A 1000 -12.82 30.28 17.91
C MET A 1000 -12.35 31.71 18.16
N VAL A 1001 -12.05 32.02 19.42
CA VAL A 1001 -11.46 33.32 19.80
C VAL A 1001 -9.97 33.38 19.48
N ASP A 1002 -9.32 32.21 19.40
CA ASP A 1002 -7.90 32.03 19.12
C ASP A 1002 -7.64 31.10 17.92
N PRO A 1003 -6.58 31.33 17.13
CA PRO A 1003 -6.29 30.59 15.89
C PRO A 1003 -5.82 29.15 16.11
N ALA A 1004 -5.58 28.73 17.35
CA ALA A 1004 -5.23 27.36 17.70
C ALA A 1004 -5.96 26.96 18.99
N GLY A 1005 -6.55 25.77 19.00
CA GLY A 1005 -7.22 25.22 20.17
C GLY A 1005 -7.51 23.74 20.01
N PHE A 1006 -7.62 23.05 21.13
CA PHE A 1006 -7.83 21.61 21.20
C PHE A 1006 -9.23 21.32 21.70
N TYR A 1007 -9.89 20.35 21.06
CA TYR A 1007 -11.23 19.92 21.40
C TYR A 1007 -11.24 18.43 21.70
N ARG A 1008 -12.07 18.03 22.66
CA ARG A 1008 -12.42 16.61 22.86
C ARG A 1008 -13.88 16.49 23.25
N VAL A 1009 -14.48 15.35 22.92
CA VAL A 1009 -15.79 14.96 23.44
C VAL A 1009 -15.55 13.88 24.49
N VAL A 1010 -16.15 14.03 25.66
CA VAL A 1010 -16.08 13.05 26.74
C VAL A 1010 -17.48 12.68 27.21
N ILE A 1011 -17.61 11.47 27.74
CA ILE A 1011 -18.79 11.05 28.49
C ILE A 1011 -18.37 11.18 29.96
N PRO A 1012 -18.91 12.17 30.71
CA PRO A 1012 -18.41 12.55 32.03
C PRO A 1012 -18.74 11.56 33.14
#